data_AF-A0A563W376-F1
#
_entry.id   AF-A0A563W376-F1
#
_cell.length_a   1.000
_cell.length_b   1.000
_cell.length_c   1.000
_cell.angle_alpha   90.00
_cell.angle_beta   90.00
_cell.angle_gamma   90.00
#
_symmetry.space_group_name_H-M   'P 1'
#
loop_
_entity.id
_entity.type
_entity.pdbx_description
1 polymer ?
#
loop_
_entity_poly.entity_id
_entity_poly.type
_entity_poly.pdbx_seq_one_letter_code
_entity_poly.pdbx_strand_id
1 'polypeptide(L)'
;MYSHIKNSQQLYSSVIETGDYVPNFSIINRERTLDIQVKAGQFNLLIFFHHSINRNEILSNLKHKCNYQNFFITDEDIGLKDKKLFVDKNVYNLFVDEPSVKYKIFLCDLNLKVIQQESGDRLDKLINKLPKIDEINNNSINPPILIVPNTVSIFLAEELINYLENHVRNAYQDNRNNKSRNHIIPSKKLIHTLDNKLSKSLLPEISKVFYSDITHRETYKIASYDGEKSGRFFKHRDTIAPFLHRRYALSLLLNDDYEGGGLCFPEYSNQIITAPKYSAIIFPGSLYHEVKNIHSGKRYALISFLFTDEEAYLKEGSENYRFTVKRNLYGIKTTQIRPEKYPKLPDNPVPKSDLAQGEVLRDRLFTSSQSGEADKDIANRQAKSRDSKSTLSPEKIDGNNSQETITKNKTNPIDQISNHPNIVDFLSLTEQALAQSLLDKAEQYLNSFDNSIKKNTHNEISDSLLNKRHVLAEKLIIARQNKKNFLILIAGDSLSQPVPWNLKKFDPELNPFMATKYFDTYPQILEDIISDRLFSKKVRVNNSLAQRGFGITSLTARLPEIFSYYDPDIIIIQVGVVDCWLRGNNLERQNVPLPQYRQKLSKILRYKDKACPNKPLILMGISPTNPKLYQRNTGMNQIIEDYNNSIQQIAQETGNTFFDTSALMDADNPHKLIHQDGINFSTSGHRMVAQALGDLIIQIIAKTEYFIDDYRV
;
A
#
# COMPACT_ATOMS: atom_id res chain seq x y z
N MET A 1 16.30 0.11 -2.29
CA MET A 1 17.23 -0.34 -1.24
C MET A 1 16.87 -1.78 -0.92
N TYR A 2 17.58 -2.72 -1.54
CA TYR A 2 17.29 -4.15 -1.46
C TYR A 2 17.78 -4.69 -0.12
N SER A 3 16.88 -5.22 0.71
CA SER A 3 17.24 -6.15 1.78
C SER A 3 17.27 -7.56 1.19
N HIS A 4 18.39 -7.93 0.57
CA HIS A 4 18.66 -9.35 0.33
C HIS A 4 19.29 -9.94 1.59
N ILE A 5 18.54 -10.87 2.18
CA ILE A 5 18.95 -12.09 2.89
C ILE A 5 20.45 -12.13 3.21
N LYS A 6 20.79 -11.98 4.50
CA LYS A 6 22.14 -12.28 5.04
C LYS A 6 22.45 -13.76 4.84
N ASN A 7 22.92 -14.12 3.65
CA ASN A 7 23.56 -15.40 3.43
C ASN A 7 25.05 -15.19 3.72
N SER A 8 25.57 -15.82 4.78
CA SER A 8 26.95 -15.62 5.29
C SER A 8 28.06 -16.14 4.35
N GLN A 9 27.71 -16.53 3.13
CA GLN A 9 28.60 -17.02 2.07
C GLN A 9 28.73 -16.08 0.86
N GLN A 10 28.10 -14.89 0.87
CA GLN A 10 28.27 -13.94 -0.23
C GLN A 10 29.65 -13.29 -0.21
N LEU A 11 30.40 -13.42 -1.31
CA LEU A 11 31.63 -12.69 -1.58
C LEU A 11 31.26 -11.25 -2.02
N TYR A 12 32.08 -10.27 -1.64
CA TYR A 12 31.97 -8.91 -2.15
C TYR A 12 32.42 -8.83 -3.61
N SER A 13 31.81 -7.92 -4.39
CA SER A 13 32.25 -7.63 -5.76
C SER A 13 33.63 -6.98 -5.78
N SER A 14 34.30 -7.02 -6.93
CA SER A 14 35.53 -6.25 -7.20
C SER A 14 35.28 -4.74 -7.16
N VAL A 15 36.36 -3.96 -7.26
CA VAL A 15 36.28 -2.50 -7.40
C VAL A 15 35.57 -2.10 -8.69
N ILE A 16 35.02 -0.88 -8.69
CA ILE A 16 34.36 -0.25 -9.84
C ILE A 16 35.32 -0.14 -11.03
N GLU A 17 34.84 -0.49 -12.22
CA GLU A 17 35.56 -0.36 -13.49
C GLU A 17 34.73 0.31 -14.60
N THR A 18 35.30 0.41 -15.81
CA THR A 18 34.59 0.99 -16.96
C THR A 18 33.40 0.12 -17.35
N GLY A 19 32.22 0.74 -17.49
CA GLY A 19 30.96 0.04 -17.75
C GLY A 19 30.05 -0.07 -16.52
N ASP A 20 30.59 0.13 -15.32
CA ASP A 20 29.82 0.09 -14.08
C ASP A 20 29.07 1.39 -13.79
N TYR A 21 28.03 1.31 -12.97
CA TYR A 21 27.37 2.48 -12.42
C TYR A 21 28.00 2.85 -11.09
N VAL A 22 28.24 4.15 -10.89
CA VAL A 22 28.64 4.66 -9.58
C VAL A 22 27.53 4.38 -8.57
N PRO A 23 27.81 3.68 -7.46
CA PRO A 23 26.80 3.41 -6.45
C PRO A 23 26.34 4.69 -5.78
N ASN A 24 25.10 4.67 -5.29
CA ASN A 24 24.56 5.79 -4.53
C ASN A 24 25.28 5.95 -3.18
N PHE A 25 26.08 7.00 -3.04
CA PHE A 25 26.74 7.37 -1.78
C PHE A 25 26.60 8.86 -1.48
N SER A 26 26.78 9.21 -0.20
CA SER A 26 26.92 10.59 0.23
C SER A 26 28.09 10.73 1.20
N ILE A 27 28.99 11.68 0.95
CA ILE A 27 30.10 12.00 1.87
C ILE A 27 29.77 13.33 2.56
N ILE A 28 29.71 13.32 3.89
CA ILE A 28 29.42 14.51 4.71
C ILE A 28 30.70 14.95 5.43
N ASN A 29 31.23 16.11 5.04
CA ASN A 29 32.39 16.75 5.65
C ASN A 29 31.98 18.06 6.32
N ARG A 30 31.80 18.08 7.65
CA ARG A 30 31.42 19.24 8.49
C ARG A 30 30.29 20.12 7.89
N GLU A 31 30.61 21.01 6.94
CA GLU A 31 29.69 21.95 6.28
C GLU A 31 29.32 21.58 4.83
N ARG A 32 29.86 20.49 4.28
CA ARG A 32 29.68 20.11 2.87
C ARG A 32 29.19 18.70 2.73
N THR A 33 28.33 18.47 1.74
CA THR A 33 27.83 17.14 1.38
C THR A 33 28.07 16.92 -0.11
N LEU A 34 28.81 15.87 -0.45
CA LEU A 34 28.80 15.30 -1.79
C LEU A 34 27.74 14.20 -1.80
N ASP A 35 26.54 14.53 -2.27
CA ASP A 35 25.55 13.53 -2.66
C ASP A 35 25.72 13.27 -4.15
N ILE A 36 26.16 12.05 -4.50
CA ILE A 36 26.44 11.70 -5.89
C ILE A 36 25.16 11.65 -6.73
N GLN A 37 24.02 11.33 -6.11
CA GLN A 37 22.75 11.15 -6.83
C GLN A 37 22.29 12.43 -7.52
N VAL A 38 22.60 13.59 -6.96
CA VAL A 38 22.20 14.90 -7.51
C VAL A 38 23.23 15.48 -8.49
N LYS A 39 24.24 14.70 -8.88
CA LYS A 39 25.27 15.08 -9.88
C LYS A 39 25.01 14.50 -11.27
N ALA A 40 23.96 13.69 -11.41
CA ALA A 40 23.50 13.21 -12.70
C ALA A 40 23.07 14.37 -13.63
N GLY A 41 23.03 14.12 -14.93
CA GLY A 41 22.74 15.09 -15.98
C GLY A 41 23.91 16.01 -16.34
N GLN A 42 25.12 15.69 -15.88
CA GLN A 42 26.39 16.31 -16.26
C GLN A 42 27.48 15.23 -16.31
N PHE A 43 28.56 15.48 -17.05
CA PHE A 43 29.75 14.62 -16.99
C PHE A 43 30.55 14.91 -15.71
N ASN A 44 30.83 13.84 -14.96
CA ASN A 44 31.48 13.93 -13.67
C ASN A 44 32.84 13.23 -13.71
N LEU A 45 33.87 13.86 -13.15
CA LEU A 45 35.21 13.30 -12.99
C LEU A 45 35.47 13.05 -11.51
N LEU A 46 35.45 11.79 -11.10
CA LEU A 46 35.81 11.36 -9.75
C LEU A 46 37.32 11.10 -9.71
N ILE A 47 38.03 11.75 -8.80
CA ILE A 47 39.49 11.70 -8.67
C ILE A 47 39.81 11.13 -7.30
N PHE A 48 40.31 9.90 -7.28
CA PHE A 48 40.74 9.22 -6.07
C PHE A 48 42.24 9.34 -5.91
N PHE A 49 42.68 9.61 -4.68
CA PHE A 49 44.10 9.71 -4.37
C PHE A 49 44.40 9.29 -2.93
N HIS A 50 45.56 8.65 -2.73
CA HIS A 50 45.97 8.19 -1.41
C HIS A 50 46.45 9.37 -0.55
N HIS A 51 46.10 9.37 0.74
CA HIS A 51 46.42 10.46 1.68
C HIS A 51 47.93 10.79 1.81
N SER A 52 48.82 9.87 1.43
CA SER A 52 50.28 10.04 1.48
C SER A 52 50.86 11.03 0.45
N ILE A 53 50.07 11.48 -0.53
CA ILE A 53 50.53 12.44 -1.54
C ILE A 53 50.82 13.81 -0.91
N ASN A 54 51.84 14.49 -1.43
CA ASN A 54 52.25 15.80 -0.95
C ASN A 54 51.09 16.83 -1.01
N ARG A 55 50.82 17.51 0.11
CA ARG A 55 49.72 18.49 0.24
C ARG A 55 49.80 19.64 -0.77
N ASN A 56 51.01 20.12 -1.12
CA ASN A 56 51.19 21.19 -2.10
C ASN A 56 50.83 20.74 -3.51
N GLU A 57 51.08 19.46 -3.83
CA GLU A 57 50.66 18.84 -5.09
C GLU A 57 49.14 18.82 -5.21
N ILE A 58 48.44 18.37 -4.15
CA ILE A 58 46.97 18.35 -4.10
C ILE A 58 46.38 19.76 -4.22
N LEU A 59 46.95 20.76 -3.53
CA LEU A 59 46.52 22.15 -3.63
C LEU A 59 46.67 22.73 -5.05
N SER A 60 47.72 22.34 -5.78
CA SER A 60 47.89 22.69 -7.19
C SER A 60 46.82 22.03 -8.05
N ASN A 61 46.60 20.73 -7.85
CA ASN A 61 45.64 19.93 -8.61
C ASN A 61 44.18 20.36 -8.41
N LEU A 62 43.79 20.80 -7.22
CA LEU A 62 42.44 21.31 -6.94
C LEU A 62 42.09 22.57 -7.78
N LYS A 63 43.10 23.36 -8.14
CA LYS A 63 42.97 24.56 -8.99
C LYS A 63 42.93 24.24 -10.48
N HIS A 64 43.29 23.02 -10.87
CA HIS A 64 43.29 22.61 -12.27
C HIS A 64 41.88 22.70 -12.85
N LYS A 65 41.76 23.34 -14.02
CA LYS A 65 40.50 23.45 -14.75
C LYS A 65 40.40 22.28 -15.72
N CYS A 66 39.29 21.55 -15.67
CA CYS A 66 38.92 20.60 -16.70
C CYS A 66 37.49 20.88 -17.17
N ASN A 67 37.10 20.31 -18.30
CA ASN A 67 35.77 20.48 -18.87
C ASN A 67 34.68 19.73 -18.09
N TYR A 68 35.08 18.92 -17.11
CA TYR A 68 34.20 18.10 -16.28
C TYR A 68 33.93 18.72 -14.92
N GLN A 69 32.76 18.43 -14.34
CA GLN A 69 32.56 18.64 -12.92
C GLN A 69 33.46 17.64 -12.17
N ASN A 70 34.38 18.11 -11.33
CA ASN A 70 35.36 17.24 -10.68
C ASN A 70 35.27 17.22 -9.16
N PHE A 71 35.51 16.04 -8.59
CA PHE A 71 35.46 15.75 -7.16
C PHE A 71 36.68 14.92 -6.77
N PHE A 72 37.37 15.33 -5.72
CA PHE A 72 38.54 14.69 -5.16
C PHE A 72 38.14 13.91 -3.92
N ILE A 73 38.49 12.63 -3.85
CA ILE A 73 38.14 11.71 -2.77
C ILE A 73 39.41 11.04 -2.28
N THR A 74 39.60 10.99 -0.97
CA THR A 74 40.76 10.33 -0.34
C THR A 74 40.31 9.47 0.83
N ASP A 75 41.17 8.57 1.25
CA ASP A 75 40.92 7.60 2.32
C ASP A 75 41.10 8.19 3.73
N GLU A 76 41.92 9.24 3.88
CA GLU A 76 42.17 9.89 5.18
C GLU A 76 42.20 11.43 5.10
N ASP A 77 41.93 12.10 6.23
CA ASP A 77 41.92 13.56 6.29
C ASP A 77 43.35 14.12 6.27
N ILE A 78 43.68 14.82 5.18
CA ILE A 78 44.98 15.49 4.97
C ILE A 78 45.00 16.94 5.49
N GLY A 79 43.99 17.37 6.23
CA GLY A 79 43.89 18.71 6.83
C GLY A 79 43.75 19.85 5.82
N LEU A 80 43.26 19.57 4.60
CA LEU A 80 42.98 20.57 3.58
C LEU A 80 41.48 20.83 3.47
N LYS A 81 41.11 22.10 3.24
CA LYS A 81 39.71 22.51 3.06
C LYS A 81 39.49 23.04 1.66
N ASP A 82 38.87 22.25 0.78
CA ASP A 82 38.44 22.66 -0.56
C ASP A 82 37.02 22.16 -0.87
N LYS A 83 36.29 22.85 -1.73
CA LYS A 83 34.88 22.53 -2.06
C LYS A 83 34.75 21.27 -2.92
N LYS A 84 35.86 20.85 -3.53
CA LYS A 84 35.95 19.66 -4.35
C LYS A 84 36.51 18.46 -3.58
N LEU A 85 37.04 18.64 -2.36
CA LEU A 85 37.73 17.60 -1.60
C LEU A 85 36.82 16.94 -0.56
N PHE A 86 36.76 15.61 -0.59
CA PHE A 86 35.95 14.75 0.27
C PHE A 86 36.80 13.61 0.83
N VAL A 87 36.44 13.11 2.02
CA VAL A 87 37.20 12.08 2.74
C VAL A 87 36.23 10.97 3.14
N ASP A 88 36.43 9.77 2.60
CA ASP A 88 35.67 8.59 3.02
C ASP A 88 36.42 7.32 2.57
N LYS A 89 36.94 6.56 3.55
CA LYS A 89 37.70 5.34 3.31
C LYS A 89 36.87 4.22 2.66
N ASN A 90 35.58 4.11 3.01
CA ASN A 90 34.73 3.06 2.46
C ASN A 90 34.40 3.34 1.00
N VAL A 91 34.10 4.60 0.67
CA VAL A 91 33.93 5.02 -0.72
C VAL A 91 35.24 4.85 -1.47
N TYR A 92 36.38 5.27 -0.92
CA TYR A 92 37.69 5.09 -1.56
C TYR A 92 37.96 3.63 -1.95
N ASN A 93 37.74 2.69 -1.02
CA ASN A 93 37.98 1.26 -1.24
C ASN A 93 37.05 0.61 -2.28
N LEU A 94 35.93 1.25 -2.64
CA LEU A 94 35.07 0.77 -3.74
C LEU A 94 35.69 1.04 -5.12
N PHE A 95 36.60 2.01 -5.23
CA PHE A 95 37.20 2.44 -6.50
C PHE A 95 38.68 2.07 -6.60
N VAL A 96 39.38 2.00 -5.47
CA VAL A 96 40.83 1.78 -5.42
C VAL A 96 41.17 0.51 -4.65
N ASP A 97 41.83 -0.40 -5.33
CA ASP A 97 42.34 -1.69 -4.87
C ASP A 97 43.87 -1.71 -4.73
N GLU A 98 44.58 -0.90 -5.50
CA GLU A 98 46.05 -0.83 -5.52
C GLU A 98 46.60 0.41 -4.79
N PRO A 99 47.29 0.27 -3.64
CA PRO A 99 47.88 1.40 -2.90
C PRO A 99 49.08 2.05 -3.60
N SER A 100 49.67 1.37 -4.59
CA SER A 100 50.89 1.81 -5.29
C SER A 100 50.64 2.98 -6.24
N VAL A 101 49.40 3.18 -6.71
CA VAL A 101 49.06 4.23 -7.66
C VAL A 101 48.62 5.50 -6.93
N LYS A 102 49.25 6.64 -7.26
CA LYS A 102 48.89 7.92 -6.63
C LYS A 102 47.49 8.39 -6.97
N TYR A 103 47.11 8.37 -8.25
CA TYR A 103 45.80 8.82 -8.71
C TYR A 103 45.08 7.75 -9.51
N LYS A 104 43.79 7.57 -9.21
CA LYS A 104 42.85 6.81 -10.05
C LYS A 104 41.67 7.73 -10.35
N ILE A 105 41.36 7.93 -11.63
CA ILE A 105 40.30 8.83 -12.07
C ILE A 105 39.24 8.06 -12.84
N PHE A 106 37.99 8.48 -12.68
CA PHE A 106 36.81 7.89 -13.31
C PHE A 106 35.98 8.99 -13.96
N LEU A 107 35.90 8.97 -15.28
CA LEU A 107 34.97 9.80 -16.05
C LEU A 107 33.62 9.10 -16.12
N CYS A 108 32.58 9.78 -15.66
CA CYS A 108 31.21 9.30 -15.62
C CYS A 108 30.31 10.11 -16.55
N ASP A 109 29.37 9.44 -17.22
CA ASP A 109 28.37 10.05 -18.09
C ASP A 109 27.21 10.72 -17.32
N LEU A 110 26.19 11.15 -18.08
CA LEU A 110 25.00 11.81 -17.53
C LEU A 110 24.21 10.93 -16.54
N ASN A 111 24.30 9.61 -16.67
CA ASN A 111 23.64 8.64 -15.80
C ASN A 111 24.59 8.04 -14.75
N LEU A 112 25.75 8.67 -14.53
CA LEU A 112 26.80 8.23 -13.59
C LEU A 112 27.35 6.83 -13.93
N LYS A 113 27.32 6.45 -15.21
CA LYS A 113 28.02 5.27 -15.70
C LYS A 113 29.48 5.61 -15.97
N VAL A 114 30.41 4.80 -15.50
CA VAL A 114 31.84 4.97 -15.77
C VAL A 114 32.09 4.66 -17.24
N ILE A 115 32.53 5.67 -18.00
CA ILE A 115 32.83 5.54 -19.44
C ILE A 115 34.32 5.47 -19.73
N GLN A 116 35.16 5.93 -18.80
CA GLN A 116 36.61 5.77 -18.88
C GLN A 116 37.22 5.83 -17.47
N GLN A 117 38.25 5.04 -17.25
CA GLN A 117 39.09 5.11 -16.06
C GLN A 117 40.57 5.20 -16.44
N GLU A 118 41.36 5.92 -15.64
CA GLU A 118 42.81 6.04 -15.82
C GLU A 118 43.50 6.01 -14.46
N SER A 119 44.73 5.51 -14.43
CA SER A 119 45.53 5.42 -13.22
C SER A 119 46.97 5.87 -13.49
N GLY A 120 47.62 6.49 -12.51
CA GLY A 120 49.03 6.88 -12.59
C GLY A 120 49.44 7.98 -11.62
N ASP A 121 50.67 8.46 -11.78
CA ASP A 121 51.32 9.35 -10.81
C ASP A 121 51.07 10.85 -11.01
N ARG A 122 50.56 11.23 -12.18
CA ARG A 122 50.44 12.62 -12.61
C ARG A 122 49.05 12.91 -13.14
N LEU A 123 48.24 13.59 -12.31
CA LEU A 123 46.84 13.89 -12.61
C LEU A 123 46.65 14.64 -13.94
N ASP A 124 47.53 15.60 -14.26
CA ASP A 124 47.47 16.36 -15.51
C ASP A 124 47.59 15.47 -16.75
N LYS A 125 48.46 14.46 -16.70
CA LYS A 125 48.61 13.48 -17.78
C LYS A 125 47.39 12.58 -17.90
N LEU A 126 46.77 12.19 -16.78
CA LEU A 126 45.56 11.37 -16.80
C LEU A 126 44.38 12.13 -17.40
N ILE A 127 44.18 13.40 -17.00
CA ILE A 127 43.12 14.25 -17.55
C ILE A 127 43.29 14.46 -19.06
N ASN A 128 44.51 14.61 -19.56
CA ASN A 128 44.79 14.77 -20.99
C ASN A 128 44.45 13.54 -21.85
N LYS A 129 44.27 12.37 -21.24
CA LYS A 129 43.81 11.15 -21.94
C LYS A 129 42.30 11.05 -22.06
N LEU A 130 41.55 11.85 -21.30
CA LEU A 130 40.09 11.85 -21.37
C LEU A 130 39.65 12.55 -22.66
N PRO A 131 38.55 12.10 -23.30
CA PRO A 131 37.98 12.76 -24.47
C PRO A 131 37.54 14.18 -24.14
N LYS A 132 37.24 14.99 -25.14
CA LYS A 132 36.46 16.22 -24.92
C LYS A 132 34.96 15.88 -24.87
N ILE A 133 34.17 16.67 -24.15
CA ILE A 133 32.73 16.45 -24.02
C ILE A 133 32.03 16.33 -25.38
N ASP A 134 32.40 17.19 -26.34
CA ASP A 134 31.81 17.20 -27.68
C ASP A 134 32.17 15.96 -28.53
N GLU A 135 33.19 15.20 -28.12
CA GLU A 135 33.64 13.96 -28.77
C GLU A 135 32.94 12.72 -28.18
N ILE A 136 32.23 12.87 -27.04
CA ILE A 136 31.51 11.78 -26.40
C ILE A 136 30.14 11.63 -27.08
N ASN A 137 29.94 10.52 -27.78
CA ASN A 137 28.63 10.17 -28.36
C ASN A 137 27.59 9.94 -27.25
N ASN A 138 26.84 10.98 -26.93
CA ASN A 138 25.63 10.88 -26.12
C ASN A 138 24.49 10.37 -27.01
N ASN A 139 24.40 9.05 -27.16
CA ASN A 139 23.19 8.46 -27.71
C ASN A 139 22.02 8.87 -26.80
N SER A 140 21.13 9.72 -27.27
CA SER A 140 19.93 10.10 -26.54
C SER A 140 19.09 8.85 -26.33
N ILE A 141 19.04 8.34 -25.09
CA ILE A 141 18.23 7.18 -24.74
C ILE A 141 16.91 7.68 -24.16
N ASN A 142 15.83 6.98 -24.49
CA ASN A 142 14.55 7.25 -23.86
C ASN A 142 14.63 6.90 -22.36
N PRO A 143 14.19 7.80 -21.46
CA PRO A 143 14.14 7.47 -20.05
C PRO A 143 13.16 6.32 -19.79
N PRO A 144 13.41 5.46 -18.79
CA PRO A 144 12.59 4.27 -18.51
C PRO A 144 11.29 4.67 -17.79
N ILE A 145 10.38 5.27 -18.54
CA ILE A 145 9.09 5.79 -18.08
C ILE A 145 7.93 5.05 -18.74
N LEU A 146 6.77 5.10 -18.10
CA LEU A 146 5.52 4.55 -18.62
C LEU A 146 4.53 5.69 -18.88
N ILE A 147 4.05 5.81 -20.11
CA ILE A 147 2.98 6.73 -20.48
C ILE A 147 1.70 5.93 -20.69
N VAL A 148 0.66 6.22 -19.92
CA VAL A 148 -0.65 5.57 -19.99
C VAL A 148 -1.68 6.58 -20.52
N PRO A 149 -2.11 6.45 -21.79
CA PRO A 149 -3.07 7.38 -22.37
C PRO A 149 -4.48 7.20 -21.77
N ASN A 150 -5.31 8.24 -21.84
CA ASN A 150 -6.73 8.19 -21.44
C ASN A 150 -6.97 7.63 -20.03
N THR A 151 -6.08 7.98 -19.10
CA THR A 151 -6.11 7.51 -17.71
C THR A 151 -7.32 8.03 -16.96
N VAL A 152 -7.84 9.21 -17.29
CA VAL A 152 -9.08 9.80 -16.76
C VAL A 152 -10.05 10.16 -17.89
N SER A 153 -11.34 10.28 -17.59
CA SER A 153 -12.32 10.81 -18.55
C SER A 153 -12.23 12.34 -18.63
N ILE A 154 -12.73 12.90 -19.73
CA ILE A 154 -12.87 14.36 -19.91
C ILE A 154 -13.64 15.00 -18.74
N PHE A 155 -14.79 14.45 -18.36
CA PHE A 155 -15.61 14.97 -17.25
C PHE A 155 -14.86 15.01 -15.91
N LEU A 156 -14.07 13.98 -15.61
CA LEU A 156 -13.29 13.95 -14.37
C LEU A 156 -12.13 14.93 -14.43
N ALA A 157 -11.49 15.09 -15.59
CA ALA A 157 -10.43 16.07 -15.76
C ALA A 157 -10.95 17.51 -15.60
N GLU A 158 -12.09 17.83 -16.20
CA GLU A 158 -12.78 19.11 -16.02
C GLU A 158 -13.20 19.33 -14.56
N GLU A 159 -13.73 18.30 -13.87
CA GLU A 159 -14.06 18.37 -12.45
C GLU A 159 -12.83 18.71 -11.59
N LEU A 160 -11.67 18.11 -11.89
CA LEU A 160 -10.41 18.38 -11.17
C LEU A 160 -9.92 19.82 -11.42
N ILE A 161 -9.95 20.29 -12.66
CA ILE A 161 -9.56 21.67 -13.01
C ILE A 161 -10.48 22.66 -12.30
N ASN A 162 -11.80 22.48 -12.43
CA ASN A 162 -12.81 23.31 -11.78
C ASN A 162 -12.69 23.28 -10.25
N TYR A 163 -12.35 22.13 -9.67
CA TYR A 163 -12.10 22.04 -8.23
C TYR A 163 -10.95 22.97 -7.81
N LEU A 164 -9.84 23.01 -8.53
CA LEU A 164 -8.75 23.94 -8.22
C LEU A 164 -9.17 25.40 -8.44
N GLU A 165 -9.78 25.72 -9.58
CA GLU A 165 -10.18 27.09 -9.93
C GLU A 165 -11.20 27.69 -8.94
N ASN A 166 -12.20 26.90 -8.52
CA ASN A 166 -13.19 27.34 -7.54
C ASN A 166 -12.62 27.50 -6.12
N HIS A 167 -11.44 26.94 -5.85
CA HIS A 167 -10.80 26.97 -4.52
C HIS A 167 -9.40 27.60 -4.56
N VAL A 168 -9.09 28.45 -5.56
CA VAL A 168 -7.76 29.08 -5.72
C VAL A 168 -7.30 29.80 -4.45
N ARG A 169 -8.21 30.43 -3.71
CA ARG A 169 -7.88 31.12 -2.44
C ARG A 169 -7.37 30.17 -1.35
N ASN A 170 -7.74 28.89 -1.43
CA ASN A 170 -7.31 27.84 -0.49
C ASN A 170 -6.16 26.99 -1.07
N ALA A 171 -5.73 27.27 -2.31
CA ALA A 171 -4.62 26.57 -2.93
C ALA A 171 -3.30 27.02 -2.32
N TYR A 172 -2.39 26.07 -2.08
CA TYR A 172 -1.04 26.38 -1.69
C TYR A 172 -0.25 26.91 -2.89
N GLN A 173 0.25 28.13 -2.77
CA GLN A 173 1.11 28.76 -3.76
C GLN A 173 2.58 28.53 -3.40
N ASP A 174 3.33 27.99 -4.35
CA ASP A 174 4.77 27.72 -4.23
C ASP A 174 5.50 28.59 -5.26
N ASN A 175 6.11 29.68 -4.81
CA ASN A 175 6.85 30.64 -5.64
C ASN A 175 8.32 30.72 -5.19
N ARG A 176 9.02 29.60 -5.22
CA ARG A 176 10.46 29.54 -4.93
C ARG A 176 11.26 29.62 -6.23
N ASN A 177 12.53 30.01 -6.14
CA ASN A 177 13.41 30.07 -7.33
C ASN A 177 13.43 28.75 -8.12
N ASN A 178 13.33 27.62 -7.43
CA ASN A 178 13.35 26.28 -8.01
C ASN A 178 11.98 25.68 -8.34
N LYS A 179 10.87 26.35 -7.98
CA LYS A 179 9.51 25.84 -8.15
C LYS A 179 8.50 26.96 -8.19
N SER A 180 7.71 26.99 -9.26
CA SER A 180 6.60 27.94 -9.44
C SER A 180 5.35 27.15 -9.80
N ARG A 181 4.43 26.96 -8.84
CA ARG A 181 3.13 26.29 -9.05
C ARG A 181 2.11 26.59 -7.94
N ASN A 182 0.84 26.46 -8.26
CA ASN A 182 -0.23 26.33 -7.27
C ASN A 182 -0.63 24.86 -7.13
N HIS A 183 -1.09 24.45 -5.95
CA HIS A 183 -1.74 23.15 -5.80
C HIS A 183 -2.76 23.08 -4.67
N ILE A 184 -3.74 22.19 -4.81
CA ILE A 184 -4.75 21.90 -3.79
C ILE A 184 -4.92 20.40 -3.60
N ILE A 185 -5.30 20.01 -2.39
CA ILE A 185 -5.69 18.64 -2.04
C ILE A 185 -7.17 18.44 -2.41
N PRO A 186 -7.54 17.41 -3.18
CA PRO A 186 -8.93 17.11 -3.50
C PRO A 186 -9.75 16.74 -2.25
N SER A 187 -11.07 16.89 -2.34
CA SER A 187 -11.99 16.40 -1.31
C SER A 187 -11.92 14.87 -1.19
N LYS A 188 -12.35 14.31 -0.04
CA LYS A 188 -12.40 12.86 0.17
C LYS A 188 -13.22 12.12 -0.91
N LYS A 189 -14.33 12.71 -1.35
CA LYS A 189 -15.18 12.16 -2.42
C LYS A 189 -14.43 12.09 -3.76
N LEU A 190 -13.70 13.16 -4.11
CA LEU A 190 -12.93 13.22 -5.35
C LEU A 190 -11.71 12.28 -5.31
N ILE A 191 -11.07 12.16 -4.14
CA ILE A 191 -10.05 11.15 -3.84
C ILE A 191 -10.59 9.73 -4.10
N HIS A 192 -11.76 9.38 -3.58
CA HIS A 192 -12.34 8.04 -3.79
C HIS A 192 -12.66 7.79 -5.27
N THR A 193 -13.18 8.81 -5.96
CA THR A 193 -13.46 8.75 -7.41
C THR A 193 -12.18 8.51 -8.22
N LEU A 194 -11.09 9.20 -7.87
CA LEU A 194 -9.76 9.00 -8.45
C LEU A 194 -9.23 7.59 -8.18
N ASP A 195 -9.27 7.12 -6.93
CA ASP A 195 -8.82 5.77 -6.57
C ASP A 195 -9.58 4.70 -7.38
N ASN A 196 -10.91 4.83 -7.48
CA ASN A 196 -11.74 3.94 -8.29
C ASN A 196 -11.34 3.95 -9.77
N LYS A 197 -11.12 5.14 -10.36
CA LYS A 197 -10.73 5.27 -11.77
C LYS A 197 -9.34 4.69 -12.00
N LEU A 198 -8.34 5.12 -11.24
CA LEU A 198 -6.94 4.73 -11.41
C LEU A 198 -6.71 3.24 -11.13
N SER A 199 -7.48 2.63 -10.21
CA SER A 199 -7.42 1.18 -10.00
C SER A 199 -7.73 0.36 -11.26
N LYS A 200 -8.46 0.94 -12.23
CA LYS A 200 -8.87 0.29 -13.48
C LYS A 200 -8.04 0.72 -14.68
N SER A 201 -7.72 2.01 -14.78
CA SER A 201 -7.05 2.59 -15.95
C SER A 201 -5.53 2.68 -15.84
N LEU A 202 -4.96 2.65 -14.63
CA LEU A 202 -3.54 2.91 -14.41
C LEU A 202 -2.81 1.72 -13.76
N LEU A 203 -3.28 1.27 -12.59
CA LEU A 203 -2.60 0.25 -11.80
C LEU A 203 -2.32 -1.07 -12.56
N PRO A 204 -3.20 -1.55 -13.45
CA PRO A 204 -2.93 -2.77 -14.21
C PRO A 204 -1.71 -2.64 -15.13
N GLU A 205 -1.51 -1.48 -15.74
CA GLU A 205 -0.39 -1.24 -16.64
C GLU A 205 0.93 -1.15 -15.86
N ILE A 206 0.92 -0.52 -14.68
CA ILE A 206 2.05 -0.53 -13.74
C ILE A 206 2.38 -1.96 -13.32
N SER A 207 1.36 -2.77 -13.00
CA SER A 207 1.53 -4.15 -12.57
C SER A 207 2.17 -5.03 -13.64
N LYS A 208 1.83 -4.78 -14.91
CA LYS A 208 2.37 -5.47 -16.08
C LYS A 208 3.81 -5.04 -16.41
N VAL A 209 4.06 -3.73 -16.50
CA VAL A 209 5.34 -3.19 -17.00
C VAL A 209 6.43 -3.22 -15.94
N PHE A 210 6.09 -2.88 -14.69
CA PHE A 210 7.07 -2.76 -13.62
C PHE A 210 7.07 -3.93 -12.63
N TYR A 211 6.21 -4.94 -12.82
CA TYR A 211 6.05 -6.04 -11.87
C TYR A 211 5.85 -5.55 -10.42
N SER A 212 5.14 -4.42 -10.25
CA SER A 212 4.83 -3.83 -8.94
C SER A 212 3.31 -3.75 -8.66
N ASP A 213 2.85 -4.25 -7.51
CA ASP A 213 1.45 -4.17 -7.10
C ASP A 213 1.26 -2.98 -6.16
N ILE A 214 0.87 -1.85 -6.74
CA ILE A 214 0.63 -0.62 -5.99
C ILE A 214 -0.55 -0.81 -5.04
N THR A 215 -0.30 -0.60 -3.75
CA THR A 215 -1.32 -0.67 -2.69
C THR A 215 -1.58 0.68 -2.05
N HIS A 216 -0.65 1.62 -2.18
CA HIS A 216 -0.70 2.94 -1.56
C HIS A 216 -0.36 4.06 -2.53
N ARG A 217 -0.86 5.25 -2.21
CA ARG A 217 -0.51 6.51 -2.85
C ARG A 217 -0.54 7.67 -1.87
N GLU A 218 0.42 8.58 -1.97
CA GLU A 218 0.35 9.85 -1.23
C GLU A 218 -0.90 10.65 -1.63
N THR A 219 -1.33 11.56 -0.76
CA THR A 219 -2.46 12.45 -1.06
C THR A 219 -2.28 13.13 -2.43
N TYR A 220 -3.28 13.01 -3.30
CA TYR A 220 -3.25 13.67 -4.61
C TYR A 220 -3.13 15.19 -4.46
N LYS A 221 -2.47 15.80 -5.42
CA LYS A 221 -2.38 17.25 -5.59
C LYS A 221 -2.86 17.60 -6.97
N ILE A 222 -3.94 18.36 -7.08
CA ILE A 222 -4.30 19.03 -8.32
C ILE A 222 -3.40 20.27 -8.37
N ALA A 223 -2.59 20.40 -9.41
CA ALA A 223 -1.59 21.45 -9.54
C ALA A 223 -1.82 22.26 -10.81
N SER A 224 -1.50 23.55 -10.76
CA SER A 224 -1.43 24.42 -11.94
C SER A 224 -0.08 25.12 -12.03
N TYR A 225 0.46 25.16 -13.25
CA TYR A 225 1.69 25.83 -13.62
C TYR A 225 1.33 26.95 -14.60
N ASP A 226 1.63 28.18 -14.20
CA ASP A 226 1.17 29.39 -14.88
C ASP A 226 2.28 29.99 -15.75
N GLY A 227 2.02 30.21 -17.04
CA GLY A 227 2.97 30.81 -17.98
C GLY A 227 3.42 32.21 -17.56
N GLU A 228 2.51 33.03 -17.02
CA GLU A 228 2.84 34.39 -16.54
C GLU A 228 3.83 34.37 -15.38
N LYS A 229 3.87 33.26 -14.63
CA LYS A 229 4.78 33.04 -13.50
C LYS A 229 5.93 32.10 -13.84
N SER A 230 6.13 31.83 -15.13
CA SER A 230 7.12 30.86 -15.64
C SER A 230 7.07 29.54 -14.87
N GLY A 231 5.87 28.99 -14.70
CA GLY A 231 5.59 27.79 -13.91
C GLY A 231 6.54 26.65 -14.24
N ARG A 232 7.20 26.09 -13.22
CA ARG A 232 8.31 25.12 -13.38
C ARG A 232 8.60 24.33 -12.12
N PHE A 233 9.44 23.29 -12.26
CA PHE A 233 10.10 22.65 -11.13
C PHE A 233 11.48 22.12 -11.56
N PHE A 234 12.54 22.68 -10.99
CA PHE A 234 13.93 22.31 -11.29
C PHE A 234 14.26 20.85 -10.95
N LYS A 235 15.41 20.41 -11.47
CA LYS A 235 15.95 19.05 -11.34
C LYS A 235 15.95 18.55 -9.90
N HIS A 236 15.32 17.40 -9.68
CA HIS A 236 15.23 16.74 -8.37
C HIS A 236 15.01 15.23 -8.54
N ARG A 237 15.15 14.50 -7.42
CA ARG A 237 14.63 13.14 -7.24
C ARG A 237 13.53 13.20 -6.18
N ASP A 238 12.48 12.42 -6.35
CA ASP A 238 11.37 12.36 -5.38
C ASP A 238 11.62 11.34 -4.27
N THR A 239 12.40 10.29 -4.55
CA THR A 239 12.77 9.23 -3.60
C THR A 239 14.06 9.60 -2.84
N ILE A 240 13.99 10.65 -2.02
CA ILE A 240 15.08 11.07 -1.13
C ILE A 240 14.58 11.08 0.31
N ALA A 241 15.45 10.90 1.31
CA ALA A 241 15.03 10.98 2.71
C ALA A 241 14.36 12.34 3.01
N PRO A 242 13.24 12.38 3.76
CA PRO A 242 12.53 11.28 4.44
C PRO A 242 11.47 10.55 3.57
N PHE A 243 11.37 10.84 2.28
CA PHE A 243 10.38 10.32 1.33
C PHE A 243 10.82 9.04 0.61
N LEU A 244 11.60 8.18 1.28
CA LEU A 244 12.14 6.94 0.69
C LEU A 244 11.04 5.94 0.29
N HIS A 245 9.82 6.11 0.77
CA HIS A 245 8.68 5.27 0.40
C HIS A 245 8.14 5.57 -1.00
N ARG A 246 8.47 6.73 -1.60
CA ARG A 246 7.97 7.11 -2.93
C ARG A 246 8.62 6.23 -4.00
N ARG A 247 8.00 5.10 -4.34
CA ARG A 247 8.55 4.20 -5.35
C ARG A 247 8.39 4.77 -6.75
N TYR A 248 7.19 5.26 -7.09
CA TYR A 248 6.90 5.88 -8.38
C TYR A 248 6.27 7.26 -8.20
N ALA A 249 6.61 8.19 -9.09
CA ALA A 249 5.90 9.43 -9.27
C ALA A 249 4.77 9.25 -10.29
N LEU A 250 3.62 9.88 -10.02
CA LEU A 250 2.49 10.00 -10.92
C LEU A 250 2.36 11.47 -11.33
N SER A 251 2.43 11.73 -12.64
CA SER A 251 2.11 13.03 -13.24
C SER A 251 1.07 12.84 -14.33
N LEU A 252 -0.18 13.24 -14.07
CA LEU A 252 -1.28 13.08 -15.00
C LEU A 252 -1.69 14.44 -15.56
N LEU A 253 -1.61 14.59 -16.88
CA LEU A 253 -1.91 15.84 -17.58
C LEU A 253 -3.43 16.02 -17.74
N LEU A 254 -3.96 17.20 -17.37
CA LEU A 254 -5.41 17.44 -17.39
C LEU A 254 -5.88 18.28 -18.58
N ASN A 255 -4.99 19.02 -19.25
CA ASN A 255 -5.31 19.91 -20.38
C ASN A 255 -4.15 20.02 -21.37
N ASP A 256 -4.36 20.71 -22.49
CA ASP A 256 -3.38 20.91 -23.57
C ASP A 256 -3.39 22.34 -24.17
N ASP A 257 -4.17 23.26 -23.60
CA ASP A 257 -4.26 24.68 -23.98
C ASP A 257 -3.16 25.53 -23.31
N TYR A 258 -1.89 25.16 -23.55
CA TYR A 258 -0.70 25.89 -23.08
C TYR A 258 0.51 25.61 -23.96
N GLU A 259 1.53 26.48 -23.94
CA GLU A 259 2.81 26.26 -24.62
C GLU A 259 3.97 26.08 -23.63
N GLY A 260 4.93 25.24 -24.00
CA GLY A 260 6.06 24.87 -23.15
C GLY A 260 5.76 23.73 -22.19
N GLY A 261 6.51 23.63 -21.09
CA GLY A 261 6.35 22.57 -20.11
C GLY A 261 6.92 21.22 -20.54
N GLY A 262 6.29 20.14 -20.07
CA GLY A 262 6.78 18.78 -20.23
C GLY A 262 7.84 18.40 -19.18
N LEU A 263 8.20 17.12 -19.17
CA LEU A 263 9.20 16.55 -18.28
C LEU A 263 10.52 16.39 -19.03
N CYS A 264 11.64 16.63 -18.36
CA CYS A 264 12.96 16.29 -18.86
C CYS A 264 13.64 15.39 -17.84
N PHE A 265 14.40 14.40 -18.32
CA PHE A 265 15.17 13.46 -17.50
C PHE A 265 16.64 13.57 -17.86
N PRO A 266 17.37 14.56 -17.30
CA PRO A 266 18.68 14.95 -17.78
C PRO A 266 19.74 13.85 -17.71
N GLU A 267 19.52 12.82 -16.89
CA GLU A 267 20.42 11.66 -16.79
C GLU A 267 20.33 10.72 -18.01
N TYR A 268 19.29 10.85 -18.84
CA TYR A 268 19.12 10.05 -20.06
C TYR A 268 19.21 10.91 -21.33
N SER A 269 18.54 12.06 -21.35
CA SER A 269 18.57 13.02 -22.46
C SER A 269 18.03 14.38 -22.06
N ASN A 270 18.31 15.40 -22.88
CA ASN A 270 17.69 16.73 -22.75
C ASN A 270 16.34 16.83 -23.49
N GLN A 271 15.80 15.71 -23.99
CA GLN A 271 14.53 15.70 -24.70
C GLN A 271 13.37 15.99 -23.74
N ILE A 272 12.45 16.85 -24.19
CA ILE A 272 11.22 17.14 -23.47
C ILE A 272 10.20 16.04 -23.77
N ILE A 273 9.79 15.34 -22.72
CA ILE A 273 8.73 14.36 -22.73
C ILE A 273 7.39 15.04 -22.52
N THR A 274 6.52 14.89 -23.53
CA THR A 274 5.12 15.31 -23.50
C THR A 274 4.21 14.09 -23.63
N ALA A 275 2.99 14.20 -23.13
CA ALA A 275 1.95 13.19 -23.32
C ALA A 275 0.65 13.90 -23.74
N PRO A 276 -0.26 13.22 -24.47
CA PRO A 276 -1.59 13.76 -24.75
C PRO A 276 -2.33 14.09 -23.45
N LYS A 277 -3.26 15.05 -23.46
CA LYS A 277 -4.11 15.32 -22.29
C LYS A 277 -4.83 14.04 -21.82
N TYR A 278 -5.13 14.01 -20.53
CA TYR A 278 -5.69 12.87 -19.79
C TYR A 278 -4.77 11.66 -19.67
N SER A 279 -3.50 11.78 -20.09
CA SER A 279 -2.51 10.71 -19.95
C SER A 279 -1.74 10.83 -18.63
N ALA A 280 -1.39 9.69 -18.04
CA ALA A 280 -0.50 9.62 -16.89
C ALA A 280 0.92 9.26 -17.35
N ILE A 281 1.91 9.95 -16.79
CA ILE A 281 3.32 9.59 -16.89
C ILE A 281 3.74 9.04 -15.53
N ILE A 282 4.21 7.79 -15.52
CA ILE A 282 4.69 7.06 -14.35
C ILE A 282 6.17 6.80 -14.52
N PHE A 283 6.96 7.11 -13.50
CA PHE A 283 8.38 6.85 -13.50
C PHE A 283 8.87 6.59 -12.07
N PRO A 284 9.97 5.82 -11.88
CA PRO A 284 10.56 5.67 -10.56
C PRO A 284 10.90 7.03 -9.96
N GLY A 285 10.49 7.29 -8.72
CA GLY A 285 10.77 8.57 -8.06
C GLY A 285 12.27 8.82 -7.85
N SER A 286 13.07 7.76 -8.02
CA SER A 286 14.52 7.84 -8.01
C SER A 286 15.08 8.46 -9.28
N LEU A 287 14.35 8.65 -10.38
CA LEU A 287 14.91 9.27 -11.59
C LEU A 287 15.11 10.78 -11.43
N TYR A 288 16.21 11.31 -11.96
CA TYR A 288 16.51 12.74 -11.92
C TYR A 288 15.74 13.47 -13.00
N HIS A 289 14.82 14.35 -12.59
CA HIS A 289 13.87 14.94 -13.52
C HIS A 289 13.50 16.38 -13.18
N GLU A 290 13.00 17.10 -14.18
CA GLU A 290 12.50 18.46 -14.04
C GLU A 290 11.23 18.68 -14.86
N VAL A 291 10.44 19.68 -14.47
CA VAL A 291 9.32 20.22 -15.27
C VAL A 291 9.80 21.52 -15.91
N LYS A 292 9.82 21.58 -17.24
CA LYS A 292 10.25 22.78 -17.97
C LYS A 292 9.24 23.92 -17.82
N ASN A 293 9.68 25.13 -18.16
CA ASN A 293 8.89 26.34 -17.99
C ASN A 293 7.66 26.31 -18.92
N ILE A 294 6.51 26.71 -18.38
CA ILE A 294 5.36 27.12 -19.19
C ILE A 294 5.65 28.52 -19.76
N HIS A 295 5.41 28.71 -21.05
CA HIS A 295 5.64 29.96 -21.76
C HIS A 295 4.36 30.77 -21.93
N SER A 296 3.24 30.11 -22.21
CA SER A 296 1.92 30.73 -22.35
C SER A 296 0.82 29.77 -21.87
N GLY A 297 -0.31 30.32 -21.43
CA GLY A 297 -1.42 29.53 -20.87
C GLY A 297 -1.12 28.95 -19.48
N LYS A 298 -1.93 27.99 -19.06
CA LYS A 298 -1.83 27.37 -17.73
C LYS A 298 -1.93 25.85 -17.86
N ARG A 299 -0.90 25.14 -17.41
CA ARG A 299 -0.86 23.67 -17.40
C ARG A 299 -1.44 23.13 -16.10
N TYR A 300 -2.43 22.26 -16.18
CA TYR A 300 -3.01 21.55 -15.04
C TYR A 300 -2.56 20.09 -15.02
N ALA A 301 -2.21 19.59 -13.83
CA ALA A 301 -1.83 18.21 -13.63
C ALA A 301 -2.32 17.66 -12.29
N LEU A 302 -2.65 16.37 -12.25
CA LEU A 302 -2.82 15.62 -11.01
C LEU A 302 -1.49 14.92 -10.67
N ILE A 303 -0.98 15.15 -9.46
CA ILE A 303 0.30 14.63 -9.01
C ILE A 303 0.09 13.78 -7.76
N SER A 304 0.78 12.65 -7.66
CA SER A 304 0.88 11.82 -6.45
C SER A 304 2.13 10.94 -6.52
N PHE A 305 2.37 10.16 -5.46
CA PHE A 305 3.43 9.17 -5.38
C PHE A 305 2.84 7.82 -5.04
N LEU A 306 3.17 6.80 -5.81
CA LEU A 306 2.64 5.45 -5.70
C LEU A 306 3.68 4.54 -5.06
N PHE A 307 3.23 3.62 -4.19
CA PHE A 307 4.11 2.68 -3.51
C PHE A 307 3.37 1.42 -3.06
N THR A 308 4.14 0.43 -2.64
CA THR A 308 3.67 -0.91 -2.28
C THR A 308 3.65 -1.09 -0.77
N ASP A 309 3.17 -2.25 -0.29
CA ASP A 309 3.16 -2.55 1.15
C ASP A 309 4.60 -2.61 1.71
N GLU A 310 5.57 -2.99 0.88
CA GLU A 310 7.00 -3.07 1.20
C GLU A 310 7.56 -1.72 1.63
N GLU A 311 7.20 -0.64 0.93
CA GLU A 311 7.61 0.71 1.30
C GLU A 311 6.73 1.31 2.41
N ALA A 312 5.45 0.94 2.45
CA ALA A 312 4.50 1.43 3.44
C ALA A 312 4.92 1.07 4.87
N TYR A 313 5.54 -0.10 5.09
CA TYR A 313 6.08 -0.51 6.39
C TYR A 313 7.09 0.50 6.98
N LEU A 314 7.87 1.17 6.13
CA LEU A 314 8.91 2.10 6.56
C LEU A 314 8.37 3.50 6.89
N LYS A 315 7.10 3.79 6.55
CA LYS A 315 6.51 5.12 6.69
C LYS A 315 5.41 5.13 7.75
N GLU A 316 5.63 5.90 8.82
CA GLU A 316 4.59 6.16 9.82
C GLU A 316 3.34 6.79 9.18
N GLY A 317 2.16 6.29 9.55
CA GLY A 317 0.87 6.76 9.05
C GLY A 317 0.57 6.37 7.60
N SER A 318 1.31 5.42 7.02
CA SER A 318 1.16 4.97 5.63
C SER A 318 -0.22 4.44 5.28
N GLU A 319 -0.98 3.91 6.24
CA GLU A 319 -2.36 3.47 6.01
C GLU A 319 -3.30 4.59 5.54
N ASN A 320 -3.01 5.85 5.87
CA ASN A 320 -3.76 7.00 5.34
C ASN A 320 -3.60 7.18 3.82
N TYR A 321 -2.57 6.54 3.26
CA TYR A 321 -2.24 6.54 1.84
C TYR A 321 -2.75 5.30 1.14
N ARG A 322 -3.42 4.37 1.83
CA ARG A 322 -3.95 3.16 1.17
C ARG A 322 -5.02 3.56 0.16
N PHE A 323 -4.98 2.94 -1.01
CA PHE A 323 -6.07 3.09 -1.98
C PHE A 323 -7.38 2.68 -1.33
N THR A 324 -8.39 3.54 -1.42
CA THR A 324 -9.70 3.29 -0.80
C THR A 324 -10.58 2.34 -1.61
N VAL A 325 -10.14 1.96 -2.82
CA VAL A 325 -10.86 1.11 -3.75
C VAL A 325 -9.93 0.05 -4.31
N LYS A 326 -10.43 -1.19 -4.40
CA LYS A 326 -9.77 -2.30 -5.10
C LYS A 326 -10.68 -2.79 -6.23
N ARG A 327 -10.08 -3.26 -7.33
CA ARG A 327 -10.86 -3.90 -8.41
C ARG A 327 -11.56 -5.15 -7.84
N ASN A 328 -12.87 -5.23 -8.04
CA ASN A 328 -13.61 -6.45 -7.76
C ASN A 328 -13.41 -7.42 -8.93
N LEU A 329 -12.63 -8.48 -8.70
CA LEU A 329 -12.39 -9.57 -9.66
C LEU A 329 -13.02 -10.88 -9.17
N TYR A 330 -13.91 -10.80 -8.19
CA TYR A 330 -14.56 -11.97 -7.61
C TYR A 330 -15.34 -12.74 -8.68
N GLY A 331 -15.20 -14.07 -8.67
CA GLY A 331 -15.82 -14.96 -9.66
C GLY A 331 -15.14 -14.99 -11.03
N ILE A 332 -14.06 -14.25 -11.24
CA ILE A 332 -13.31 -14.23 -12.51
C ILE A 332 -12.00 -15.01 -12.34
N LYS A 333 -11.76 -16.00 -13.20
CA LYS A 333 -10.45 -16.64 -13.32
C LYS A 333 -9.49 -15.69 -14.03
N THR A 334 -8.55 -15.13 -13.29
CA THR A 334 -7.49 -14.27 -13.86
C THR A 334 -6.24 -15.08 -14.13
N THR A 335 -5.53 -14.74 -15.21
CA THR A 335 -4.19 -15.29 -15.44
C THR A 335 -3.23 -14.51 -14.54
N GLN A 336 -2.50 -15.21 -13.66
CA GLN A 336 -1.47 -14.57 -12.86
C GLN A 336 -0.31 -14.15 -13.75
N ILE A 337 0.06 -12.87 -13.68
CA ILE A 337 1.23 -12.31 -14.37
C ILE A 337 2.50 -12.49 -13.51
N ARG A 338 2.32 -12.89 -12.24
CA ARG A 338 3.40 -13.06 -11.26
C ARG A 338 3.30 -14.41 -10.56
N PRO A 339 4.43 -15.00 -10.14
CA PRO A 339 4.42 -16.15 -9.25
C PRO A 339 3.64 -15.82 -7.97
N GLU A 340 2.93 -16.79 -7.42
CA GLU A 340 2.44 -16.67 -6.04
C GLU A 340 3.63 -16.37 -5.13
N LYS A 341 3.45 -15.48 -4.14
CA LYS A 341 4.49 -15.17 -3.13
C LYS A 341 5.12 -16.50 -2.71
N TYR A 342 6.46 -16.57 -2.77
CA TYR A 342 7.22 -17.77 -2.41
C TYR A 342 6.56 -18.47 -1.22
N PRO A 343 6.30 -19.79 -1.29
CA PRO A 343 5.77 -20.51 -0.14
C PRO A 343 6.67 -20.20 1.05
N LYS A 344 6.07 -19.90 2.20
CA LYS A 344 6.80 -19.84 3.47
C LYS A 344 7.67 -21.09 3.53
N LEU A 345 8.98 -20.92 3.73
CA LEU A 345 9.86 -22.04 4.07
C LEU A 345 9.19 -22.78 5.24
N PRO A 346 9.08 -24.12 5.20
CA PRO A 346 8.41 -24.87 6.24
C PRO A 346 9.02 -24.54 7.62
N ASP A 347 8.16 -24.39 8.63
CA ASP A 347 8.53 -23.95 9.99
C ASP A 347 9.46 -24.93 10.74
N ASN A 348 9.82 -26.07 10.13
CA ASN A 348 10.74 -27.04 10.72
C ASN A 348 12.12 -26.96 10.06
N PRO A 349 13.21 -26.80 10.84
CA PRO A 349 14.53 -27.13 10.33
C PRO A 349 14.52 -28.61 9.93
N VAL A 350 14.92 -28.90 8.69
CA VAL A 350 15.19 -30.27 8.24
C VAL A 350 16.15 -30.89 9.27
N PRO A 351 15.83 -32.05 9.87
CA PRO A 351 16.75 -32.70 10.80
C PRO A 351 18.09 -32.93 10.11
N LYS A 352 19.19 -32.58 10.80
CA LYS A 352 20.57 -32.65 10.32
C LYS A 352 21.05 -34.07 9.92
N SER A 353 20.19 -35.08 9.92
CA SER A 353 20.53 -36.46 9.59
C SER A 353 20.62 -36.74 8.08
N ASP A 354 20.06 -35.89 7.21
CA ASP A 354 19.99 -36.21 5.77
C ASP A 354 21.06 -35.49 4.92
N LEU A 355 22.00 -34.78 5.56
CA LEU A 355 23.14 -34.14 4.87
C LEU A 355 24.25 -35.12 4.45
N ALA A 356 24.09 -36.43 4.70
CA ALA A 356 25.09 -37.45 4.36
C ALA A 356 24.85 -38.16 3.01
N GLN A 357 23.82 -37.83 2.23
CA GLN A 357 23.57 -38.47 0.92
C GLN A 357 23.72 -37.53 -0.28
N GLY A 358 24.21 -36.30 -0.08
CA GLY A 358 24.37 -35.29 -1.12
C GLY A 358 25.69 -35.35 -1.93
N GLU A 359 26.63 -36.24 -1.62
CA GLU A 359 27.95 -36.26 -2.27
C GLU A 359 28.05 -37.18 -3.51
N VAL A 360 26.98 -37.87 -3.93
CA VAL A 360 27.06 -38.81 -5.08
C VAL A 360 26.45 -38.25 -6.39
N LEU A 361 25.88 -37.04 -6.39
CA LEU A 361 25.21 -36.48 -7.58
C LEU A 361 25.98 -35.36 -8.31
N ARG A 362 27.23 -35.07 -7.92
CA ARG A 362 28.05 -34.04 -8.58
C ARG A 362 28.80 -34.49 -9.84
N ASP A 363 28.85 -35.79 -10.13
CA ASP A 363 29.63 -36.32 -11.27
C ASP A 363 28.81 -36.66 -12.53
N ARG A 364 27.51 -36.28 -12.61
CA ARG A 364 26.67 -36.59 -13.79
C ARG A 364 26.25 -35.41 -14.66
N LEU A 365 26.73 -34.20 -14.41
CA LEU A 365 26.36 -33.02 -15.22
C LEU A 365 27.48 -32.40 -16.05
N PHE A 366 28.65 -33.03 -16.10
CA PHE A 366 29.74 -32.61 -16.99
C PHE A 366 30.35 -33.80 -17.73
N THR A 367 29.63 -34.39 -18.68
CA THR A 367 30.25 -35.04 -19.84
C THR A 367 29.34 -34.98 -21.06
N SER A 368 29.97 -34.78 -22.23
CA SER A 368 29.46 -34.83 -23.61
C SER A 368 29.04 -33.51 -24.27
N SER A 369 30.07 -32.78 -24.71
CA SER A 369 30.12 -32.15 -26.02
C SER A 369 30.52 -33.18 -27.10
N GLN A 370 30.23 -32.87 -28.38
CA GLN A 370 30.49 -33.61 -29.64
C GLN A 370 29.43 -34.68 -29.97
N SER A 371 29.00 -34.95 -31.21
CA SER A 371 29.12 -34.37 -32.56
C SER A 371 28.29 -35.29 -33.49
N GLY A 372 27.83 -34.81 -34.65
CA GLY A 372 27.63 -35.67 -35.83
C GLY A 372 26.21 -35.90 -36.36
N GLU A 373 25.91 -35.19 -37.44
CA GLU A 373 25.33 -35.62 -38.74
C GLU A 373 24.16 -36.62 -38.90
N ALA A 374 23.32 -36.23 -39.89
CA ALA A 374 22.51 -37.03 -40.82
C ALA A 374 21.23 -37.69 -40.24
N ASP A 375 20.08 -37.73 -40.92
CA ASP A 375 19.79 -37.62 -42.34
C ASP A 375 18.29 -37.26 -42.55
N LYS A 376 18.02 -36.54 -43.64
CA LYS A 376 16.86 -36.57 -44.56
C LYS A 376 15.49 -37.06 -44.05
N ASP A 377 14.42 -36.28 -44.31
CA ASP A 377 13.62 -36.50 -45.51
C ASP A 377 12.44 -35.52 -45.72
N ILE A 378 12.27 -35.13 -46.99
CA ILE A 378 11.03 -34.80 -47.75
C ILE A 378 10.26 -33.52 -47.30
N ALA A 379 10.44 -32.34 -47.92
CA ALA A 379 10.17 -31.90 -49.31
C ALA A 379 8.70 -31.53 -49.65
N ASN A 380 8.58 -30.31 -50.21
CA ASN A 380 7.56 -29.76 -51.12
C ASN A 380 6.20 -29.32 -50.53
N ARG A 381 5.57 -28.21 -50.96
CA ARG A 381 5.89 -27.12 -51.90
C ARG A 381 4.83 -26.02 -51.77
N GLN A 382 5.29 -24.77 -51.74
CA GLN A 382 4.85 -23.64 -52.59
C GLN A 382 3.36 -23.30 -52.78
N ALA A 383 3.04 -22.09 -52.30
CA ALA A 383 2.59 -20.90 -53.05
C ALA A 383 1.49 -21.04 -54.12
N LYS A 384 0.47 -20.18 -53.99
CA LYS A 384 -0.03 -19.35 -55.09
C LYS A 384 -0.79 -18.13 -54.58
N SER A 385 -0.30 -16.98 -55.02
CA SER A 385 -1.00 -15.70 -55.11
C SER A 385 -2.14 -15.77 -56.13
N ARG A 386 -3.13 -14.87 -56.00
CA ARG A 386 -3.66 -14.08 -57.13
C ARG A 386 -4.57 -12.95 -56.67
N ASP A 387 -4.24 -11.77 -57.16
CA ASP A 387 -5.00 -10.51 -57.15
C ASP A 387 -6.36 -10.62 -57.84
N SER A 388 -7.32 -9.75 -57.47
CA SER A 388 -7.61 -8.51 -58.23
C SER A 388 -9.06 -8.01 -58.11
N LYS A 389 -9.17 -6.67 -57.99
CA LYS A 389 -10.16 -5.74 -58.62
C LYS A 389 -11.64 -5.82 -58.18
N SER A 390 -12.22 -4.79 -57.53
CA SER A 390 -12.57 -3.41 -57.93
C SER A 390 -13.99 -3.28 -58.51
N THR A 391 -14.82 -2.38 -57.94
CA THR A 391 -15.81 -1.42 -58.51
C THR A 391 -16.85 -1.04 -57.43
N LEU A 392 -16.88 0.19 -56.87
CA LEU A 392 -17.58 1.42 -57.32
C LEU A 392 -19.10 1.18 -57.58
N SER A 393 -20.02 1.57 -56.66
CA SER A 393 -20.73 2.89 -56.51
C SER A 393 -22.11 2.90 -57.21
N PRO A 394 -23.03 3.89 -57.03
CA PRO A 394 -23.38 4.80 -55.91
C PRO A 394 -24.94 5.02 -55.74
N GLU A 395 -25.31 6.10 -55.01
CA GLU A 395 -26.56 6.91 -55.06
C GLU A 395 -27.69 6.54 -54.07
N LYS A 396 -28.44 7.47 -53.44
CA LYS A 396 -28.57 8.94 -53.36
C LYS A 396 -29.51 9.24 -52.15
N ILE A 397 -29.29 10.29 -51.32
CA ILE A 397 -29.88 11.66 -51.36
C ILE A 397 -31.44 11.61 -51.29
N ASP A 398 -32.20 12.22 -50.36
CA ASP A 398 -32.35 13.60 -49.81
C ASP A 398 -33.13 13.49 -48.46
N GLY A 399 -33.28 14.46 -47.54
CA GLY A 399 -33.12 15.91 -47.55
C GLY A 399 -34.32 16.61 -46.86
N ASN A 400 -34.02 17.64 -46.05
CA ASN A 400 -34.89 18.69 -45.46
C ASN A 400 -35.72 18.39 -44.18
N ASN A 401 -35.53 19.07 -43.05
CA ASN A 401 -35.50 20.52 -42.67
C ASN A 401 -36.87 21.06 -42.25
N SER A 402 -36.97 21.54 -40.99
CA SER A 402 -37.49 22.88 -40.66
C SER A 402 -37.35 23.20 -39.16
N GLN A 403 -36.64 24.30 -38.88
CA GLN A 403 -36.73 25.19 -37.70
C GLN A 403 -38.17 25.75 -37.62
N GLU A 404 -38.72 26.41 -36.59
CA GLU A 404 -38.20 27.30 -35.55
C GLU A 404 -39.41 27.67 -34.65
N THR A 405 -39.25 27.97 -33.36
CA THR A 405 -39.65 29.26 -32.73
C THR A 405 -39.59 29.24 -31.20
N ILE A 406 -39.10 30.36 -30.67
CA ILE A 406 -38.88 30.70 -29.27
C ILE A 406 -40.04 31.56 -28.78
N THR A 407 -40.58 31.30 -27.59
CA THR A 407 -41.16 32.34 -26.73
C THR A 407 -40.82 32.10 -25.26
N LYS A 408 -40.27 33.15 -24.64
CA LYS A 408 -39.97 33.27 -23.20
C LYS A 408 -41.26 33.33 -22.38
N ASN A 409 -41.29 32.68 -21.21
CA ASN A 409 -41.94 33.25 -20.02
C ASN A 409 -41.31 32.69 -18.73
N LYS A 410 -41.06 33.62 -17.81
CA LYS A 410 -40.53 33.42 -16.45
C LYS A 410 -41.66 32.94 -15.52
N THR A 411 -41.45 31.86 -14.78
CA THR A 411 -41.99 31.66 -13.40
C THR A 411 -41.29 30.47 -12.72
N ASN A 412 -40.94 30.64 -11.44
CA ASN A 412 -40.34 29.65 -10.53
C ASN A 412 -41.23 28.39 -10.36
N PRO A 413 -40.67 27.16 -10.31
CA PRO A 413 -41.41 25.97 -9.90
C PRO A 413 -40.96 25.48 -8.53
N ILE A 414 -41.62 25.92 -7.45
CA ILE A 414 -41.67 25.15 -6.19
C ILE A 414 -43.10 24.79 -5.78
N ASP A 415 -44.17 25.39 -6.32
CA ASP A 415 -45.51 25.22 -5.74
C ASP A 415 -46.54 24.41 -6.54
N GLN A 416 -46.13 23.52 -7.46
CA GLN A 416 -47.10 22.63 -8.14
C GLN A 416 -46.59 21.21 -8.36
N ILE A 417 -46.33 20.46 -7.29
CA ILE A 417 -46.37 18.99 -7.31
C ILE A 417 -47.09 18.50 -6.06
N SER A 418 -48.40 18.70 -6.01
CA SER A 418 -49.31 17.92 -5.18
C SER A 418 -50.59 17.76 -5.97
N ASN A 419 -50.72 16.58 -6.60
CA ASN A 419 -51.92 15.97 -7.20
C ASN A 419 -51.62 15.36 -8.58
N HIS A 420 -50.95 14.21 -8.61
CA HIS A 420 -51.09 13.26 -9.72
C HIS A 420 -50.97 11.82 -9.19
N PRO A 421 -51.90 10.89 -9.51
CA PRO A 421 -51.93 9.55 -8.90
C PRO A 421 -50.82 8.58 -9.35
N ASN A 422 -49.94 8.96 -10.29
CA ASN A 422 -49.06 8.00 -10.99
C ASN A 422 -47.60 7.97 -10.52
N ILE A 423 -47.24 8.61 -9.40
CA ILE A 423 -45.86 8.58 -8.86
C ILE A 423 -45.62 7.33 -7.99
N VAL A 424 -46.67 6.71 -7.45
CA VAL A 424 -46.55 5.51 -6.59
C VAL A 424 -46.22 4.25 -7.41
N ASP A 425 -46.66 4.17 -8.66
CA ASP A 425 -46.43 3.00 -9.52
C ASP A 425 -45.03 2.96 -10.16
N PHE A 426 -44.37 4.12 -10.34
CA PHE A 426 -43.05 4.15 -10.97
C PHE A 426 -41.93 3.68 -10.02
N LEU A 427 -42.09 3.93 -8.71
CA LEU A 427 -41.16 3.46 -7.68
C LEU A 427 -41.28 1.95 -7.45
N SER A 428 -42.51 1.40 -7.47
CA SER A 428 -42.74 -0.04 -7.29
C SER A 428 -42.21 -0.86 -8.47
N LEU A 429 -42.33 -0.35 -9.70
CA LEU A 429 -41.75 -0.98 -10.90
C LEU A 429 -40.21 -0.98 -10.88
N THR A 430 -39.57 0.08 -10.38
CA THR A 430 -38.10 0.10 -10.24
C THR A 430 -37.60 -0.82 -9.13
N GLU A 431 -38.34 -0.95 -8.03
CA GLU A 431 -38.01 -1.88 -6.94
C GLU A 431 -38.26 -3.34 -7.35
N GLN A 432 -39.32 -3.62 -8.10
CA GLN A 432 -39.58 -4.94 -8.70
C GLN A 432 -38.56 -5.30 -9.77
N ALA A 433 -38.15 -4.35 -10.63
CA ALA A 433 -37.10 -4.57 -11.62
C ALA A 433 -35.72 -4.80 -10.96
N LEU A 434 -35.44 -4.12 -9.84
CA LEU A 434 -34.23 -4.35 -9.05
C LEU A 434 -34.28 -5.71 -8.34
N ALA A 435 -35.43 -6.09 -7.79
CA ALA A 435 -35.63 -7.39 -7.16
C ALA A 435 -35.51 -8.54 -8.17
N GLN A 436 -36.09 -8.40 -9.36
CA GLN A 436 -35.96 -9.38 -10.44
C GLN A 436 -34.52 -9.47 -10.95
N SER A 437 -33.84 -8.33 -11.15
CA SER A 437 -32.43 -8.32 -11.53
C SER A 437 -31.51 -8.98 -10.51
N LEU A 438 -31.87 -8.92 -9.22
CA LEU A 438 -31.12 -9.57 -8.14
C LEU A 438 -31.46 -11.06 -8.02
N LEU A 439 -32.70 -11.47 -8.28
CA LEU A 439 -33.12 -12.87 -8.42
C LEU A 439 -32.40 -13.53 -9.60
N ASP A 440 -32.37 -12.89 -10.76
CA ASP A 440 -31.69 -13.38 -11.96
C ASP A 440 -30.17 -13.52 -11.72
N LYS A 441 -29.57 -12.61 -10.93
CA LYS A 441 -28.16 -12.70 -10.51
C LYS A 441 -27.91 -13.82 -9.50
N ALA A 442 -28.83 -14.03 -8.57
CA ALA A 442 -28.75 -15.14 -7.62
C ALA A 442 -28.90 -16.49 -8.34
N GLU A 443 -29.84 -16.62 -9.28
CA GLU A 443 -29.99 -17.79 -10.14
C GLU A 443 -28.80 -18.00 -11.07
N GLN A 444 -28.22 -16.95 -11.67
CA GLN A 444 -26.98 -17.08 -12.44
C GLN A 444 -25.81 -17.56 -11.56
N TYR A 445 -25.73 -17.07 -10.32
CA TYR A 445 -24.70 -17.50 -9.39
C TYR A 445 -24.87 -18.97 -9.00
N LEU A 446 -26.11 -19.41 -8.74
CA LEU A 446 -26.46 -20.81 -8.45
C LEU A 446 -26.21 -21.73 -9.66
N ASN A 447 -26.64 -21.34 -10.87
CA ASN A 447 -26.46 -22.11 -12.11
C ASN A 447 -24.98 -22.22 -12.53
N SER A 448 -24.16 -21.20 -12.26
CA SER A 448 -22.71 -21.26 -12.49
C SER A 448 -21.98 -22.19 -11.52
N PHE A 449 -22.51 -22.31 -10.30
CA PHE A 449 -21.97 -23.19 -9.25
C PHE A 449 -22.35 -24.66 -9.50
N ASP A 450 -23.59 -24.95 -9.92
CA ASP A 450 -24.06 -26.30 -10.30
C ASP A 450 -23.29 -26.90 -11.48
N ASN A 451 -22.93 -26.07 -12.46
CA ASN A 451 -22.12 -26.50 -13.60
C ASN A 451 -20.64 -26.78 -13.25
N SER A 452 -20.15 -26.21 -12.13
CA SER A 452 -18.81 -26.47 -11.62
C SER A 452 -18.73 -27.76 -10.81
N ILE A 453 -19.83 -28.15 -10.14
CA ILE A 453 -19.92 -29.39 -9.34
C ILE A 453 -20.16 -30.61 -10.24
N LYS A 454 -20.95 -30.49 -11.32
CA LYS A 454 -21.15 -31.59 -12.30
C LYS A 454 -19.86 -32.04 -13.02
N LYS A 455 -18.79 -31.26 -12.97
CA LYS A 455 -17.49 -31.62 -13.57
C LYS A 455 -16.51 -32.32 -12.64
N ASN A 456 -16.81 -32.42 -11.35
CA ASN A 456 -15.97 -33.13 -10.39
C ASN A 456 -16.79 -34.19 -9.63
N THR A 457 -16.61 -35.43 -10.10
CA THR A 457 -16.76 -36.72 -9.39
C THR A 457 -18.16 -37.21 -8.98
N HIS A 458 -18.35 -38.50 -9.28
CA HIS A 458 -19.40 -39.38 -8.78
C HIS A 458 -19.59 -39.30 -7.26
N ASN A 459 -20.87 -39.29 -6.88
CA ASN A 459 -21.48 -39.69 -5.61
C ASN A 459 -21.19 -38.91 -4.31
N GLU A 460 -22.31 -38.57 -3.65
CA GLU A 460 -22.49 -38.23 -2.23
C GLU A 460 -21.95 -36.90 -1.70
N ILE A 461 -22.46 -35.78 -2.24
CA ILE A 461 -22.58 -34.55 -1.43
C ILE A 461 -24.05 -34.37 -1.09
N SER A 462 -24.40 -34.82 0.12
CA SER A 462 -25.78 -34.91 0.64
C SER A 462 -26.56 -33.59 0.61
N ASP A 463 -27.88 -33.73 0.44
CA ASP A 463 -28.93 -32.70 0.54
C ASP A 463 -28.85 -31.81 1.81
N SER A 464 -28.04 -32.18 2.79
CA SER A 464 -27.68 -31.41 3.99
C SER A 464 -27.02 -30.05 3.68
N LEU A 465 -26.16 -29.98 2.66
CA LEU A 465 -25.46 -28.72 2.33
C LEU A 465 -26.33 -27.75 1.52
N LEU A 466 -27.22 -28.26 0.68
CA LEU A 466 -28.19 -27.47 -0.08
C LEU A 466 -29.27 -26.90 0.86
N ASN A 467 -29.78 -27.72 1.79
CA ASN A 467 -30.71 -27.27 2.82
C ASN A 467 -30.10 -26.21 3.75
N LYS A 468 -28.84 -26.34 4.17
CA LYS A 468 -28.16 -25.31 5.00
C LYS A 468 -27.99 -23.97 4.28
N ARG A 469 -27.88 -23.96 2.94
CA ARG A 469 -27.71 -22.75 2.11
C ARG A 469 -29.03 -22.02 1.84
N HIS A 470 -30.11 -22.76 1.55
CA HIS A 470 -31.46 -22.20 1.45
C HIS A 470 -31.92 -21.60 2.77
N VAL A 471 -31.66 -22.30 3.87
CA VAL A 471 -31.97 -21.84 5.22
C VAL A 471 -31.22 -20.55 5.56
N LEU A 472 -29.97 -20.35 5.13
CA LEU A 472 -29.24 -19.10 5.36
C LEU A 472 -29.79 -17.92 4.54
N ALA A 473 -30.16 -18.17 3.29
CA ALA A 473 -30.74 -17.15 2.40
C ALA A 473 -32.14 -16.74 2.87
N GLU A 474 -33.00 -17.70 3.24
CA GLU A 474 -34.30 -17.42 3.87
C GLU A 474 -34.14 -16.68 5.19
N LYS A 475 -33.20 -17.08 6.06
CA LYS A 475 -32.91 -16.40 7.33
C LYS A 475 -32.46 -14.95 7.17
N LEU A 476 -31.65 -14.64 6.14
CA LEU A 476 -31.21 -13.28 5.84
C LEU A 476 -32.32 -12.42 5.22
N ILE A 477 -33.27 -13.03 4.50
CA ILE A 477 -34.47 -12.38 3.97
C ILE A 477 -35.48 -12.09 5.09
N ILE A 478 -35.60 -13.02 6.02
CA ILE A 478 -36.44 -12.93 7.22
C ILE A 478 -35.90 -11.86 8.21
N ALA A 479 -34.59 -11.79 8.43
CA ALA A 479 -33.94 -10.68 9.15
C ALA A 479 -34.19 -9.31 8.50
N ARG A 480 -34.41 -9.30 7.18
CA ARG A 480 -34.71 -8.10 6.38
C ARG A 480 -36.14 -7.57 6.55
N GLN A 481 -37.09 -8.43 6.94
CA GLN A 481 -38.50 -8.04 7.12
C GLN A 481 -38.80 -7.50 8.53
N ASN A 482 -37.93 -7.74 9.51
CA ASN A 482 -38.18 -7.32 10.89
C ASN A 482 -37.75 -5.87 11.18
N LYS A 483 -38.66 -5.12 11.80
CA LYS A 483 -38.50 -3.70 12.19
C LYS A 483 -37.52 -3.46 13.36
N LYS A 484 -36.90 -4.51 13.94
CA LYS A 484 -36.16 -4.46 15.22
C LYS A 484 -34.72 -3.96 15.05
N ASN A 485 -34.20 -3.27 16.06
CA ASN A 485 -32.79 -2.88 16.13
C ASN A 485 -31.94 -4.09 16.54
N PHE A 486 -30.77 -4.27 15.94
CA PHE A 486 -29.82 -5.33 16.28
C PHE A 486 -28.68 -4.76 17.11
N LEU A 487 -28.51 -5.26 18.34
CA LEU A 487 -27.55 -4.72 19.31
C LEU A 487 -26.46 -5.73 19.64
N ILE A 488 -25.21 -5.35 19.37
CA ILE A 488 -24.02 -6.03 19.89
C ILE A 488 -23.51 -5.23 21.10
N LEU A 489 -23.44 -5.85 22.27
CA LEU A 489 -22.93 -5.21 23.49
C LEU A 489 -21.53 -5.71 23.83
N ILE A 490 -20.60 -4.77 23.96
CA ILE A 490 -19.22 -5.01 24.38
C ILE A 490 -19.06 -4.56 25.83
N ALA A 491 -18.84 -5.53 26.72
CA ALA A 491 -18.43 -5.30 28.11
C ALA A 491 -16.93 -5.60 28.24
N GLY A 492 -16.10 -4.57 28.36
CA GLY A 492 -14.66 -4.77 28.27
C GLY A 492 -13.81 -3.67 28.85
N ASP A 493 -12.56 -3.63 28.43
CA ASP A 493 -11.59 -2.63 28.89
C ASP A 493 -11.29 -1.57 27.82
N SER A 494 -10.20 -0.83 28.02
CA SER A 494 -9.76 0.25 27.16
C SER A 494 -9.41 -0.14 25.72
N LEU A 495 -9.20 -1.43 25.40
CA LEU A 495 -8.93 -1.87 24.02
C LEU A 495 -10.09 -1.62 23.06
N SER A 496 -11.30 -1.39 23.57
CA SER A 496 -12.47 -0.99 22.79
C SER A 496 -12.67 0.54 22.70
N GLN A 497 -11.78 1.33 23.28
CA GLN A 497 -11.88 2.78 23.39
C GLN A 497 -10.79 3.48 22.58
N PRO A 498 -11.00 4.75 22.16
CA PRO A 498 -9.94 5.55 21.56
C PRO A 498 -8.91 5.91 22.63
N VAL A 499 -7.74 5.28 22.57
CA VAL A 499 -6.71 5.40 23.60
C VAL A 499 -5.37 5.79 23.00
N PRO A 500 -4.71 6.86 23.50
CA PRO A 500 -3.34 7.12 23.14
C PRO A 500 -2.40 6.08 23.73
N TRP A 501 -1.46 5.56 22.94
CA TRP A 501 -0.48 4.57 23.42
C TRP A 501 0.52 5.16 24.42
N ASN A 502 0.64 6.48 24.52
CA ASN A 502 1.39 7.13 25.60
C ASN A 502 0.71 8.42 26.04
N LEU A 503 -0.11 8.32 27.08
CA LEU A 503 -0.89 9.44 27.62
C LEU A 503 -0.01 10.62 28.06
N LYS A 504 1.17 10.38 28.63
CA LYS A 504 2.06 11.45 29.13
C LYS A 504 2.68 12.28 28.00
N LYS A 505 2.78 11.72 26.80
CA LYS A 505 3.37 12.36 25.62
C LYS A 505 2.32 12.71 24.57
N PHE A 506 1.04 12.42 24.85
CA PHE A 506 -0.02 12.69 23.90
C PHE A 506 -0.32 14.17 23.88
N ASP A 507 -0.18 14.75 22.69
CA ASP A 507 -0.58 16.11 22.37
C ASP A 507 -1.42 16.02 21.09
N PRO A 508 -2.69 16.46 21.11
CA PRO A 508 -3.58 16.33 19.96
C PRO A 508 -3.18 17.22 18.77
N GLU A 509 -2.37 18.27 18.98
CA GLU A 509 -1.90 19.15 17.91
C GLU A 509 -0.55 18.67 17.35
N LEU A 510 0.37 18.29 18.24
CA LEU A 510 1.72 17.87 17.84
C LEU A 510 1.77 16.42 17.39
N ASN A 511 1.00 15.55 18.05
CA ASN A 511 1.11 14.10 17.93
C ASN A 511 -0.27 13.41 17.76
N PRO A 512 -1.18 13.88 16.88
CA PRO A 512 -2.56 13.38 16.80
C PRO A 512 -2.65 11.88 16.46
N PHE A 513 -1.61 11.32 15.84
CA PHE A 513 -1.56 9.92 15.43
C PHE A 513 -1.24 8.97 16.60
N MET A 514 -0.87 9.49 17.76
CA MET A 514 -0.59 8.71 18.97
C MET A 514 -1.82 8.04 19.59
N ALA A 515 -3.02 8.37 19.12
CA ALA A 515 -4.28 7.79 19.54
C ALA A 515 -5.06 7.26 18.35
N THR A 516 -5.70 6.10 18.54
CA THR A 516 -6.77 5.66 17.63
C THR A 516 -7.98 6.59 17.79
N LYS A 517 -8.51 7.10 16.67
CA LYS A 517 -9.73 7.91 16.68
C LYS A 517 -10.95 7.03 16.89
N TYR A 518 -12.02 7.61 17.42
CA TYR A 518 -13.25 6.87 17.76
C TYR A 518 -13.76 5.98 16.60
N PHE A 519 -13.94 6.54 15.40
CA PHE A 519 -14.40 5.80 14.22
C PHE A 519 -13.41 4.76 13.68
N ASP A 520 -12.15 4.78 14.13
CA ASP A 520 -11.13 3.80 13.77
C ASP A 520 -10.99 2.68 14.83
N THR A 521 -11.82 2.70 15.88
CA THR A 521 -11.84 1.64 16.88
C THR A 521 -12.60 0.42 16.37
N TYR A 522 -12.22 -0.77 16.85
CA TYR A 522 -12.82 -2.02 16.41
C TYR A 522 -14.35 -2.08 16.62
N PRO A 523 -14.96 -1.49 17.67
CA PRO A 523 -16.42 -1.47 17.80
C PRO A 523 -17.11 -0.72 16.66
N GLN A 524 -16.56 0.44 16.25
CA GLN A 524 -17.14 1.26 15.18
C GLN A 524 -16.98 0.57 13.82
N ILE A 525 -15.79 0.03 13.54
CA ILE A 525 -15.54 -0.73 12.31
C ILE A 525 -16.43 -1.98 12.27
N LEU A 526 -16.64 -2.64 13.41
CA LEU A 526 -17.50 -3.81 13.51
C LEU A 526 -18.97 -3.48 13.21
N GLU A 527 -19.46 -2.31 13.65
CA GLU A 527 -20.82 -1.85 13.32
C GLU A 527 -21.00 -1.72 11.81
N ASP A 528 -20.04 -1.10 11.11
CA ASP A 528 -20.06 -0.97 9.65
C ASP A 528 -20.03 -2.35 8.97
N ILE A 529 -19.12 -3.24 9.40
CA ILE A 529 -19.00 -4.60 8.83
C ILE A 529 -20.30 -5.39 8.98
N ILE A 530 -20.91 -5.37 10.16
CA ILE A 530 -22.15 -6.12 10.40
C ILE A 530 -23.33 -5.46 9.68
N SER A 531 -23.41 -4.13 9.66
CA SER A 531 -24.43 -3.40 8.91
C SER A 531 -24.39 -3.75 7.43
N ASP A 532 -23.20 -3.79 6.83
CA ASP A 532 -23.00 -4.13 5.43
C ASP A 532 -23.37 -5.58 5.13
N ARG A 533 -22.95 -6.52 5.99
CA ARG A 533 -23.22 -7.95 5.78
C ARG A 533 -24.66 -8.37 6.02
N LEU A 534 -25.34 -7.69 6.94
CA LEU A 534 -26.77 -7.86 7.17
C LEU A 534 -27.62 -6.97 6.26
N PHE A 535 -27.00 -6.10 5.45
CA PHE A 535 -27.66 -5.08 4.62
C PHE A 535 -28.68 -4.24 5.41
N SER A 536 -28.35 -3.88 6.66
CA SER A 536 -29.25 -3.19 7.59
C SER A 536 -28.59 -2.00 8.27
N LYS A 537 -29.27 -0.85 8.29
CA LYS A 537 -28.82 0.37 8.99
C LYS A 537 -29.20 0.40 10.49
N LYS A 538 -29.88 -0.65 10.97
CA LYS A 538 -30.38 -0.75 12.36
C LYS A 538 -29.48 -1.59 13.27
N VAL A 539 -28.24 -1.86 12.84
CA VAL A 539 -27.21 -2.48 13.68
C VAL A 539 -26.57 -1.42 14.56
N ARG A 540 -26.34 -1.75 15.84
CA ARG A 540 -25.58 -0.93 16.78
C ARG A 540 -24.57 -1.78 17.54
N VAL A 541 -23.34 -1.29 17.63
CA VAL A 541 -22.30 -1.86 18.50
C VAL A 541 -22.09 -0.91 19.66
N ASN A 542 -22.51 -1.33 20.86
CA ASN A 542 -22.43 -0.52 22.06
C ASN A 542 -21.25 -0.97 22.95
N ASN A 543 -20.30 -0.07 23.18
CA ASN A 543 -19.16 -0.26 24.07
C ASN A 543 -19.18 0.66 25.31
N SER A 544 -20.35 1.19 25.71
CA SER A 544 -20.50 2.09 26.88
C SER A 544 -20.12 1.45 28.21
N LEU A 545 -20.12 0.11 28.27
CA LEU A 545 -19.71 -0.67 29.43
C LEU A 545 -18.19 -0.94 29.46
N ALA A 546 -17.43 -0.35 28.55
CA ALA A 546 -15.98 -0.51 28.49
C ALA A 546 -15.21 0.72 28.96
N GLN A 547 -14.25 0.52 29.87
CA GLN A 547 -13.50 1.62 30.51
C GLN A 547 -12.03 1.26 30.78
N ARG A 548 -11.19 2.28 30.98
CA ARG A 548 -9.80 2.10 31.41
C ARG A 548 -9.72 1.42 32.78
N GLY A 549 -8.89 0.37 32.88
CA GLY A 549 -8.73 -0.38 34.12
C GLY A 549 -9.92 -1.27 34.47
N PHE A 550 -10.87 -1.46 33.56
CA PHE A 550 -12.00 -2.36 33.75
C PHE A 550 -11.51 -3.82 33.65
N GLY A 551 -11.67 -4.58 34.73
CA GLY A 551 -11.29 -6.00 34.80
C GLY A 551 -12.48 -6.87 35.19
N ILE A 552 -12.24 -8.16 35.41
CA ILE A 552 -13.30 -9.13 35.69
C ILE A 552 -14.10 -8.84 36.96
N THR A 553 -13.47 -8.19 37.95
CA THR A 553 -14.16 -7.76 39.18
C THR A 553 -15.17 -6.65 38.90
N SER A 554 -14.82 -5.67 38.06
CA SER A 554 -15.72 -4.59 37.66
C SER A 554 -16.91 -5.14 36.84
N LEU A 555 -16.65 -6.11 35.96
CA LEU A 555 -17.68 -6.79 35.19
C LEU A 555 -18.68 -7.53 36.09
N THR A 556 -18.19 -8.22 37.12
CA THR A 556 -19.04 -8.95 38.10
C THR A 556 -20.02 -8.03 38.84
N ALA A 557 -19.72 -6.74 38.97
CA ALA A 557 -20.61 -5.78 39.61
C ALA A 557 -21.76 -5.28 38.70
N ARG A 558 -21.70 -5.53 37.38
CA ARG A 558 -22.63 -4.98 36.38
C ARG A 558 -23.42 -6.05 35.62
N LEU A 559 -23.53 -7.27 36.16
CA LEU A 559 -24.20 -8.39 35.48
C LEU A 559 -25.65 -8.11 35.04
N PRO A 560 -26.51 -7.46 35.87
CA PRO A 560 -27.86 -7.13 35.43
C PRO A 560 -27.87 -6.16 34.24
N GLU A 561 -26.92 -5.23 34.19
CA GLU A 561 -26.80 -4.31 33.05
C GLU A 561 -26.45 -5.08 31.78
N ILE A 562 -25.40 -5.90 31.84
CA ILE A 562 -24.86 -6.64 30.69
C ILE A 562 -25.87 -7.64 30.13
N PHE A 563 -26.53 -8.41 31.00
CA PHE A 563 -27.32 -9.58 30.60
C PHE A 563 -28.83 -9.35 30.64
N SER A 564 -29.32 -8.21 31.14
CA SER A 564 -30.75 -7.95 31.25
C SER A 564 -31.16 -6.55 30.77
N TYR A 565 -30.54 -5.48 31.28
CA TYR A 565 -31.06 -4.12 31.04
C TYR A 565 -30.79 -3.60 29.62
N TYR A 566 -29.63 -3.92 29.04
CA TYR A 566 -29.31 -3.54 27.67
C TYR A 566 -29.98 -4.44 26.62
N ASP A 567 -30.49 -5.61 27.03
CA ASP A 567 -31.13 -6.61 26.18
C ASP A 567 -30.41 -6.89 24.83
N PRO A 568 -29.08 -7.15 24.80
CA PRO A 568 -28.33 -7.26 23.55
C PRO A 568 -28.65 -8.54 22.75
N ASP A 569 -28.51 -8.51 21.42
CA ASP A 569 -28.62 -9.71 20.58
C ASP A 569 -27.35 -10.58 20.65
N ILE A 570 -26.18 -9.95 20.75
CA ILE A 570 -24.89 -10.62 20.93
C ILE A 570 -24.10 -9.91 22.02
N ILE A 571 -23.46 -10.68 22.90
CA ILE A 571 -22.64 -10.16 24.00
C ILE A 571 -21.18 -10.49 23.71
N ILE A 572 -20.30 -9.50 23.88
CA ILE A 572 -18.84 -9.67 23.81
C ILE A 572 -18.26 -9.27 25.17
N ILE A 573 -17.54 -10.19 25.80
CA ILE A 573 -16.78 -9.92 27.03
C ILE A 573 -15.30 -9.84 26.68
N GLN A 574 -14.70 -8.70 26.98
CA GLN A 574 -13.30 -8.39 26.66
C GLN A 574 -12.58 -7.86 27.91
N VAL A 575 -12.30 -8.76 28.86
CA VAL A 575 -11.58 -8.46 30.11
C VAL A 575 -10.51 -9.51 30.39
N GLY A 576 -9.41 -9.11 31.02
CA GLY A 576 -8.36 -10.05 31.42
C GLY A 576 -6.98 -9.44 31.44
N VAL A 577 -6.70 -8.48 30.53
CA VAL A 577 -5.37 -7.83 30.46
C VAL A 577 -5.06 -7.04 31.74
N VAL A 578 -6.07 -6.39 32.34
CA VAL A 578 -5.94 -5.67 33.62
C VAL A 578 -5.79 -6.64 34.80
N ASP A 579 -6.38 -7.82 34.68
CA ASP A 579 -6.44 -8.84 35.72
C ASP A 579 -5.13 -9.63 35.83
N CYS A 580 -4.57 -10.02 34.69
CA CYS A 580 -3.31 -10.77 34.61
C CYS A 580 -2.07 -9.87 34.75
N TRP A 581 -2.25 -8.54 34.78
CA TRP A 581 -1.14 -7.59 34.89
C TRP A 581 -0.38 -7.75 36.20
N LEU A 582 0.94 -7.83 36.10
CA LEU A 582 1.85 -7.95 37.23
C LEU A 582 2.01 -6.60 37.97
N ARG A 583 1.95 -6.63 39.30
CA ARG A 583 2.08 -5.49 40.22
C ARG A 583 2.97 -5.83 41.42
N GLY A 584 3.48 -4.80 42.08
CA GLY A 584 4.40 -4.90 43.23
C GLY A 584 5.84 -4.51 42.87
N ASN A 585 6.69 -4.27 43.88
CA ASN A 585 8.06 -3.81 43.68
C ASN A 585 8.91 -4.74 42.80
N ASN A 586 8.56 -6.05 42.76
CA ASN A 586 9.25 -7.08 41.97
C ASN A 586 8.38 -7.68 40.84
N LEU A 587 7.18 -7.15 40.57
CA LEU A 587 6.27 -7.67 39.53
C LEU A 587 5.85 -9.16 39.73
N GLU A 588 5.73 -9.63 40.98
CA GLU A 588 5.45 -11.05 41.26
C GLU A 588 3.94 -11.37 41.40
N ARG A 589 3.06 -10.36 41.45
CA ARG A 589 1.64 -10.57 41.77
C ARG A 589 0.71 -10.08 40.66
N GLN A 590 -0.21 -10.95 40.23
CA GLN A 590 -1.33 -10.61 39.35
C GLN A 590 -2.39 -9.78 40.09
N ASN A 591 -3.05 -8.84 39.40
CA ASN A 591 -4.11 -8.00 39.96
C ASN A 591 -5.32 -8.84 40.43
N VAL A 592 -5.72 -9.82 39.63
CA VAL A 592 -6.68 -10.86 40.02
C VAL A 592 -6.09 -12.22 39.62
N PRO A 593 -5.53 -13.01 40.56
CA PRO A 593 -4.87 -14.27 40.25
C PRO A 593 -5.73 -15.24 39.45
N LEU A 594 -5.13 -16.02 38.56
CA LEU A 594 -5.83 -16.93 37.65
C LEU A 594 -6.93 -17.79 38.31
N PRO A 595 -6.73 -18.44 39.49
CA PRO A 595 -7.80 -19.19 40.14
C PRO A 595 -9.02 -18.34 40.52
N GLN A 596 -8.79 -17.10 40.97
CA GLN A 596 -9.86 -16.16 41.31
C GLN A 596 -10.54 -15.60 40.06
N TYR A 597 -9.78 -15.36 38.99
CA TYR A 597 -10.31 -14.97 37.69
C TYR A 597 -11.27 -16.06 37.16
N ARG A 598 -10.85 -17.34 37.20
CA ARG A 598 -11.69 -18.49 36.84
C ARG A 598 -13.00 -18.52 37.62
N GLN A 599 -12.93 -18.41 38.95
CA GLN A 599 -14.12 -18.43 39.80
C GLN A 599 -15.11 -17.31 39.43
N LYS A 600 -14.61 -16.10 39.16
CA LYS A 600 -15.43 -14.96 38.75
C LYS A 600 -16.03 -15.17 37.36
N LEU A 601 -15.25 -15.67 36.40
CA LEU A 601 -15.75 -15.98 35.05
C LEU A 601 -16.87 -17.02 35.12
N SER A 602 -16.70 -18.11 35.87
CA SER A 602 -17.77 -19.09 36.06
C SER A 602 -19.02 -18.49 36.71
N LYS A 603 -18.88 -17.55 37.66
CA LYS A 603 -20.02 -16.84 38.26
C LYS A 603 -20.76 -15.96 37.23
N ILE A 604 -20.01 -15.28 36.36
CA ILE A 604 -20.56 -14.46 35.27
C ILE A 604 -21.39 -15.34 34.33
N LEU A 605 -20.85 -16.49 33.91
CA LEU A 605 -21.53 -17.40 32.98
C LEU A 605 -22.78 -18.04 33.60
N ARG A 606 -22.72 -18.45 34.87
CA ARG A 606 -23.92 -18.91 35.60
C ARG A 606 -25.02 -17.86 35.66
N TYR A 607 -24.66 -16.57 35.76
CA TYR A 607 -25.64 -15.49 35.70
C TYR A 607 -26.20 -15.33 34.30
N LYS A 608 -25.35 -15.32 33.27
CA LYS A 608 -25.77 -15.29 31.85
C LYS A 608 -26.75 -16.42 31.53
N ASP A 609 -26.45 -17.65 31.92
CA ASP A 609 -27.32 -18.80 31.66
C ASP A 609 -28.67 -18.69 32.38
N LYS A 610 -28.72 -18.01 33.53
CA LYS A 610 -29.98 -17.71 34.23
C LYS A 610 -30.76 -16.56 33.58
N ALA A 611 -30.07 -15.50 33.16
CA ALA A 611 -30.70 -14.26 32.71
C ALA A 611 -31.08 -14.28 31.22
N CYS A 612 -30.23 -14.86 30.37
CA CYS A 612 -30.41 -14.93 28.92
C CYS A 612 -29.72 -16.18 28.32
N PRO A 613 -30.20 -17.39 28.62
CA PRO A 613 -29.54 -18.65 28.23
C PRO A 613 -29.30 -18.78 26.73
N ASN A 614 -30.22 -18.29 25.90
CA ASN A 614 -30.21 -18.46 24.45
C ASN A 614 -29.40 -17.38 23.70
N LYS A 615 -28.91 -16.36 24.40
CA LYS A 615 -28.18 -15.25 23.77
C LYS A 615 -26.71 -15.62 23.55
N PRO A 616 -26.18 -15.48 22.32
CA PRO A 616 -24.78 -15.74 22.05
C PRO A 616 -23.83 -14.85 22.86
N LEU A 617 -22.81 -15.48 23.42
CA LEU A 617 -21.73 -14.82 24.15
C LEU A 617 -20.37 -15.19 23.53
N ILE A 618 -19.58 -14.16 23.25
CA ILE A 618 -18.19 -14.26 22.78
C ILE A 618 -17.28 -13.80 23.92
N LEU A 619 -16.40 -14.70 24.37
CA LEU A 619 -15.31 -14.41 25.29
C LEU A 619 -14.05 -14.11 24.46
N MET A 620 -13.61 -12.86 24.50
CA MET A 620 -12.43 -12.40 23.74
C MET A 620 -11.15 -12.65 24.53
N GLY A 621 -10.20 -13.35 23.91
CA GLY A 621 -8.87 -13.61 24.45
C GLY A 621 -8.00 -12.36 24.53
N ILE A 622 -6.99 -12.42 25.38
CA ILE A 622 -6.00 -11.38 25.62
C ILE A 622 -4.92 -11.47 24.54
N SER A 623 -4.54 -10.33 23.95
CA SER A 623 -3.47 -10.30 22.95
C SER A 623 -2.08 -10.47 23.59
N PRO A 624 -1.14 -11.18 22.94
CA PRO A 624 0.26 -11.16 23.34
C PRO A 624 0.85 -9.75 23.33
N THR A 625 1.91 -9.51 24.10
CA THR A 625 2.63 -8.23 24.14
C THR A 625 3.80 -8.18 23.15
N ASN A 626 4.32 -6.98 22.86
CA ASN A 626 5.44 -6.79 21.93
C ASN A 626 6.82 -7.05 22.59
N PRO A 627 7.91 -7.22 21.81
CA PRO A 627 9.25 -7.50 22.32
C PRO A 627 9.78 -6.51 23.37
N LYS A 628 9.38 -5.23 23.27
CA LYS A 628 9.76 -4.19 24.23
C LYS A 628 9.16 -4.43 25.61
N LEU A 629 7.91 -4.89 25.68
CA LEU A 629 7.28 -5.29 26.94
C LEU A 629 7.78 -6.65 27.42
N TYR A 630 8.01 -7.59 26.51
CA TYR A 630 8.57 -8.91 26.80
C TYR A 630 9.94 -8.82 27.51
N GLN A 631 10.83 -7.94 27.07
CA GLN A 631 12.14 -7.71 27.70
C GLN A 631 12.04 -7.07 29.09
N ARG A 632 10.98 -6.31 29.35
CA ARG A 632 10.78 -5.59 30.61
C ARG A 632 10.08 -6.45 31.67
N ASN A 633 9.14 -7.30 31.23
CA ASN A 633 8.33 -8.18 32.07
C ASN A 633 8.46 -9.62 31.56
N THR A 634 9.62 -10.23 31.80
CA THR A 634 9.89 -11.63 31.42
C THR A 634 8.82 -12.55 32.01
N GLY A 635 8.13 -13.32 31.16
CA GLY A 635 7.05 -14.24 31.56
C GLY A 635 5.62 -13.72 31.38
N MET A 636 5.42 -12.44 31.01
CA MET A 636 4.07 -11.88 30.82
C MET A 636 3.24 -12.59 29.74
N ASN A 637 3.86 -12.96 28.61
CA ASN A 637 3.15 -13.67 27.54
C ASN A 637 2.75 -15.09 27.95
N GLN A 638 3.53 -15.76 28.81
CA GLN A 638 3.16 -17.06 29.37
C GLN A 638 1.93 -16.92 30.28
N ILE A 639 1.90 -15.89 31.11
CA ILE A 639 0.72 -15.59 31.96
C ILE A 639 -0.51 -15.30 31.10
N ILE A 640 -0.36 -14.52 30.03
CA ILE A 640 -1.45 -14.24 29.08
C ILE A 640 -1.96 -15.53 28.45
N GLU A 641 -1.07 -16.43 28.06
CA GLU A 641 -1.41 -17.75 27.53
C GLU A 641 -2.19 -18.59 28.55
N ASP A 642 -1.76 -18.63 29.82
CA ASP A 642 -2.47 -19.36 30.88
C ASP A 642 -3.90 -18.84 31.10
N TYR A 643 -4.09 -17.51 31.03
CA TYR A 643 -5.42 -16.89 31.09
C TYR A 643 -6.25 -17.23 29.85
N ASN A 644 -5.68 -17.17 28.65
CA ASN A 644 -6.38 -17.50 27.40
C ASN A 644 -6.82 -18.96 27.38
N ASN A 645 -5.94 -19.89 27.75
CA ASN A 645 -6.25 -21.31 27.89
C ASN A 645 -7.42 -21.52 28.85
N SER A 646 -7.40 -20.79 29.97
CA SER A 646 -8.47 -20.85 30.94
C SER A 646 -9.80 -20.27 30.44
N ILE A 647 -9.78 -19.16 29.69
CA ILE A 647 -10.99 -18.56 29.10
C ILE A 647 -11.56 -19.52 28.04
N GLN A 648 -10.70 -20.07 27.17
CA GLN A 648 -11.08 -21.01 26.13
C GLN A 648 -11.71 -22.28 26.71
N GLN A 649 -11.08 -22.87 27.73
CA GLN A 649 -11.60 -24.05 28.41
C GLN A 649 -13.00 -23.78 28.99
N ILE A 650 -13.16 -22.68 29.72
CA ILE A 650 -14.46 -22.32 30.32
C ILE A 650 -15.50 -22.02 29.24
N ALA A 651 -15.13 -21.37 28.14
CA ALA A 651 -16.01 -21.13 27.01
C ALA A 651 -16.55 -22.46 26.45
N GLN A 652 -15.66 -23.44 26.23
CA GLN A 652 -16.01 -24.77 25.74
C GLN A 652 -16.92 -25.52 26.72
N GLU A 653 -16.57 -25.55 28.01
CA GLU A 653 -17.35 -26.21 29.07
C GLU A 653 -18.78 -25.66 29.21
N THR A 654 -18.97 -24.38 28.87
CA THR A 654 -20.26 -23.68 29.01
C THR A 654 -20.97 -23.47 27.67
N GLY A 655 -20.46 -24.02 26.57
CA GLY A 655 -21.05 -23.86 25.23
C GLY A 655 -21.02 -22.42 24.69
N ASN A 656 -20.14 -21.55 25.19
CA ASN A 656 -19.96 -20.18 24.71
C ASN A 656 -18.77 -20.10 23.74
N THR A 657 -18.70 -19.02 22.96
CA THR A 657 -17.68 -18.88 21.91
C THR A 657 -16.42 -18.23 22.45
N PHE A 658 -15.24 -18.80 22.16
CA PHE A 658 -13.95 -18.15 22.41
C PHE A 658 -13.44 -17.48 21.13
N PHE A 659 -13.05 -16.21 21.22
CA PHE A 659 -12.36 -15.50 20.15
C PHE A 659 -10.88 -15.38 20.48
N ASP A 660 -10.04 -16.12 19.74
CA ASP A 660 -8.60 -16.13 19.94
C ASP A 660 -7.93 -14.92 19.28
N THR A 661 -7.79 -13.85 20.06
CA THR A 661 -7.07 -12.65 19.61
C THR A 661 -5.57 -12.92 19.40
N SER A 662 -5.00 -13.95 20.02
CA SER A 662 -3.57 -14.27 19.86
C SER A 662 -3.23 -14.81 18.49
N ALA A 663 -4.18 -15.51 17.84
CA ALA A 663 -4.06 -15.97 16.45
C ALA A 663 -3.91 -14.82 15.42
N LEU A 664 -4.26 -13.58 15.80
CA LEU A 664 -4.07 -12.40 14.95
C LEU A 664 -2.67 -11.80 15.05
N MET A 665 -1.83 -12.27 15.98
CA MET A 665 -0.50 -11.73 16.20
C MET A 665 0.49 -12.24 15.14
N ASP A 666 1.17 -11.30 14.48
CA ASP A 666 2.32 -11.58 13.60
C ASP A 666 3.59 -11.50 14.45
N ALA A 667 4.24 -12.65 14.71
CA ALA A 667 5.43 -12.72 15.57
C ALA A 667 6.60 -11.86 15.05
N ASP A 668 6.72 -11.74 13.73
CA ASP A 668 7.74 -10.90 13.09
C ASP A 668 7.35 -9.42 13.10
N ASN A 669 6.05 -9.13 13.17
CA ASN A 669 5.51 -7.76 13.12
C ASN A 669 4.38 -7.50 14.13
N PRO A 670 4.66 -7.58 15.45
CA PRO A 670 3.64 -7.45 16.48
C PRO A 670 2.96 -6.07 16.49
N HIS A 671 3.63 -5.06 15.92
CA HIS A 671 3.09 -3.71 15.77
C HIS A 671 1.88 -3.59 14.84
N LYS A 672 1.62 -4.62 14.00
CA LYS A 672 0.39 -4.69 13.20
C LYS A 672 -0.85 -4.88 14.06
N LEU A 673 -0.75 -5.61 15.16
CA LEU A 673 -1.86 -5.84 16.07
C LEU A 673 -1.86 -4.81 17.22
N ILE A 674 -0.72 -4.51 17.82
CA ILE A 674 -0.62 -3.68 19.04
C ILE A 674 0.36 -2.50 18.88
N HIS A 675 0.11 -1.39 19.57
CA HIS A 675 0.97 -0.22 19.55
C HIS A 675 2.34 -0.44 20.20
N GLN A 676 3.19 0.60 20.19
CA GLN A 676 4.52 0.58 20.82
C GLN A 676 4.48 0.45 22.35
N ASP A 677 3.33 0.73 22.96
CA ASP A 677 3.10 0.44 24.38
C ASP A 677 3.00 -1.06 24.66
N GLY A 678 2.77 -1.86 23.61
CA GLY A 678 2.72 -3.30 23.57
C GLY A 678 1.47 -3.92 24.18
N ILE A 679 0.38 -3.14 24.30
CA ILE A 679 -0.89 -3.61 24.86
C ILE A 679 -2.06 -3.13 24.01
N ASN A 680 -2.15 -1.81 23.76
CA ASN A 680 -3.31 -1.25 23.09
C ASN A 680 -3.27 -1.60 21.60
N PHE A 681 -4.44 -1.86 20.99
CA PHE A 681 -4.49 -2.15 19.56
C PHE A 681 -3.96 -0.99 18.74
N SER A 682 -3.17 -1.29 17.73
CA SER A 682 -2.85 -0.30 16.70
C SER A 682 -4.08 -0.04 15.84
N THR A 683 -4.06 1.02 15.02
CA THR A 683 -5.14 1.27 14.05
C THR A 683 -5.35 0.07 13.11
N SER A 684 -4.26 -0.61 12.74
CA SER A 684 -4.32 -1.87 11.99
C SER A 684 -4.93 -3.00 12.84
N GLY A 685 -4.52 -3.10 14.10
CA GLY A 685 -5.05 -4.09 15.04
C GLY A 685 -6.56 -3.99 15.23
N HIS A 686 -7.09 -2.78 15.40
CA HIS A 686 -8.53 -2.56 15.48
C HIS A 686 -9.27 -3.06 14.24
N ARG A 687 -8.72 -2.85 13.03
CA ARG A 687 -9.29 -3.39 11.78
C ARG A 687 -9.22 -4.93 11.73
N MET A 688 -8.10 -5.52 12.09
CA MET A 688 -7.92 -6.98 12.11
C MET A 688 -8.91 -7.65 13.07
N VAL A 689 -9.03 -7.11 14.29
CA VAL A 689 -9.98 -7.58 15.30
C VAL A 689 -11.42 -7.42 14.82
N ALA A 690 -11.80 -6.25 14.28
CA ALA A 690 -13.16 -6.02 13.78
C ALA A 690 -13.53 -6.97 12.64
N GLN A 691 -12.62 -7.21 11.70
CA GLN A 691 -12.85 -8.13 10.58
C GLN A 691 -13.05 -9.56 11.06
N ALA A 692 -12.15 -10.07 11.89
CA ALA A 692 -12.23 -11.44 12.39
C ALA A 692 -13.44 -11.65 13.32
N LEU A 693 -13.76 -10.68 14.19
CA LEU A 693 -14.99 -10.71 14.99
C LEU A 693 -16.23 -10.65 14.10
N GLY A 694 -16.22 -9.83 13.05
CA GLY A 694 -17.33 -9.73 12.10
C GLY A 694 -17.59 -11.05 11.37
N ASP A 695 -16.52 -11.73 10.93
CA ASP A 695 -16.59 -13.07 10.35
C ASP A 695 -17.21 -14.07 11.32
N LEU A 696 -16.76 -14.07 12.58
CA LEU A 696 -17.28 -14.95 13.62
C LEU A 696 -18.75 -14.68 13.95
N ILE A 697 -19.14 -13.41 14.09
CA ILE A 697 -20.52 -13.01 14.41
C ILE A 697 -21.49 -13.46 13.32
N ILE A 698 -21.14 -13.31 12.05
CA ILE A 698 -21.99 -13.78 10.96
C ILE A 698 -22.14 -15.30 10.98
N GLN A 699 -21.09 -16.04 11.34
CA GLN A 699 -21.19 -17.48 11.54
C GLN A 699 -22.09 -17.86 12.72
N ILE A 700 -22.06 -17.10 13.81
CA ILE A 700 -22.95 -17.29 14.96
C ILE A 700 -24.40 -17.06 14.54
N ILE A 701 -24.69 -15.92 13.90
CA ILE A 701 -26.04 -15.58 13.41
C ILE A 701 -26.58 -16.68 12.49
N ALA A 702 -25.73 -17.22 11.61
CA ALA A 702 -26.10 -18.31 10.70
C ALA A 702 -26.50 -19.61 11.43
N LYS A 703 -25.85 -19.90 12.57
CA LYS A 703 -25.92 -21.20 13.27
C LYS A 703 -26.91 -21.21 14.44
N THR A 704 -27.19 -20.08 15.09
CA THR A 704 -27.98 -20.05 16.33
C THR A 704 -29.48 -20.02 16.07
N GLU A 705 -30.22 -20.97 16.67
CA GLU A 705 -31.69 -21.07 16.59
C GLU A 705 -32.45 -19.87 17.14
N TYR A 706 -31.87 -19.14 18.10
CA TYR A 706 -32.37 -17.87 18.62
C TYR A 706 -32.76 -16.86 17.52
N PHE A 707 -31.95 -16.75 16.47
CA PHE A 707 -32.23 -15.85 15.34
C PHE A 707 -33.18 -16.46 14.30
N ILE A 708 -33.58 -17.72 14.47
CA ILE A 708 -34.47 -18.45 13.56
C ILE A 708 -35.93 -18.29 13.99
N ASP A 709 -36.22 -18.35 15.29
CA ASP A 709 -37.60 -18.31 15.81
C ASP A 709 -38.15 -16.89 15.99
N ASP A 710 -37.32 -15.90 16.38
CA ASP A 710 -37.75 -14.50 16.56
C ASP A 710 -37.99 -13.75 15.23
N TYR A 711 -37.62 -14.37 14.11
CA TYR A 711 -37.73 -13.77 12.79
C TYR A 711 -38.68 -14.56 11.85
N ARG A 712 -39.14 -15.76 12.21
CA ARG A 712 -40.20 -16.49 11.47
C ARG A 712 -41.60 -15.89 11.74
N VAL A 713 -41.92 -14.74 11.14
CA VAL A 713 -43.31 -14.31 10.89
C VAL A 713 -43.43 -13.69 9.52
#